data_AF-A0A523FP85-F1
#
_entry.id   AF-A0A523FP85-F1
#
_cell.length_a   1.000
_cell.length_b   1.000
_cell.length_c   1.000
_cell.angle_alpha   90.00
_cell.angle_beta   90.00
_cell.angle_gamma   90.00
#
_symmetry.space_group_name_H-M   'P 1'
#
loop_
_entity.id
_entity.type
_entity.pdbx_description
1 polymer ?
#
loop_
_entity_poly.entity_id
_entity_poly.type
_entity_poly.pdbx_seq_one_letter_code
_entity_poly.pdbx_strand_id
1 'polypeptide(L)'
;MVMGSDTIAPLIRKLVPEAEFETRNRFSKLSYAGAKKLSRLPRRSAIVAFSANDVYALAELIRRRKGGAAVVMGALSPRTRNAQIAMYQNGEVDYIVATDAIGMGLNMSINHVAFASLTKFDGTRQRRLMAHEIAQIAGRAGRHMNDGTFGVISDGYGEFAGRDTDMDQETIDKIENHQFRRIDRLQWRNDRMDFSSIHSLVGSLERSSDNDLLVRAREADDLRALKIMSRNNQLDAKVSGPAAVEMLWQVCQIPDFRKTMDDEHADLLGRIHTHLMENDGILPNDWFSARLAKLDRTDGDIDTLAQRIAHTRTWTYISNRADWLEDPAHWRGEARAVEDRLSDALHERLTERFVDKRSSILLKHLQSDRALIASVDGQSDVLVEGQYVGRLEGLTFLVDEDATGAESSTLLNAATKALRRELDRRVEEIKAAEDDAFTLIPEIGEIVFKGASIAKLTAGGDPLSPGVTILASDFLESSALEVVSQRVQPWLAKHLREVLAPVYGLRDELARTDTSNGISGLSRGLVFQMLEDLGSLPRSKVRNELRKIEQADRALLRKLGIRFGEVSIFMPALLKPQQSLYRLVLWAIHKGIDPIPETPIAGLTSIPLGDQPDEYYEMSGFRKAGTRAVRMDMLEKVAVMAREKAEKGELRAESDMMSFVGCSGDDFKAILNMLGYFEAPADAKDKPEEAASEPPEAAPESPETASEPKATEEPEASAKTAETAVETTVETTAETAAKTTEKTTVEKDETERAEVKSEAPEPTPDASEPVPEAPAELGPLYVRSRPVERRRSSRPKTRTDGPRGKSRQERPQARSNERQGGANERQGRPKNGPKNGNGQQRGNNRRPQKRQPEYSPDSPFAGLMDLKKSMEADRRQSSRNKSKRGKNDGAKKQA
;
A
#
# COMPACT_ATOMS: atom_id res chain seq x y z
N MET A 1 41.47 8.08 -42.20
CA MET A 1 40.22 8.79 -41.84
C MET A 1 40.19 9.01 -40.34
N VAL A 2 39.89 10.22 -39.87
CA VAL A 2 39.76 10.56 -38.44
C VAL A 2 38.36 11.12 -38.22
N MET A 3 37.73 10.80 -37.09
CA MET A 3 36.39 11.30 -36.72
C MET A 3 36.47 12.03 -35.38
N GLY A 4 35.83 13.19 -35.28
CA GLY A 4 35.88 14.04 -34.09
C GLY A 4 35.02 15.31 -34.23
N SER A 5 35.21 16.26 -33.31
CA SER A 5 34.54 17.56 -33.32
C SER A 5 35.27 18.57 -34.22
N ASP A 6 34.53 19.44 -34.93
CA ASP A 6 35.11 20.51 -35.77
C ASP A 6 36.00 21.48 -34.99
N THR A 7 35.90 21.52 -33.65
CA THR A 7 36.80 22.30 -32.77
C THR A 7 38.28 22.05 -33.00
N ILE A 8 38.68 20.87 -33.52
CA ILE A 8 40.07 20.54 -33.86
C ILE A 8 40.47 20.88 -35.31
N ALA A 9 39.50 21.11 -36.20
CA ALA A 9 39.76 21.27 -37.63
C ALA A 9 40.69 22.45 -37.99
N PRO A 10 40.64 23.63 -37.32
CA PRO A 10 41.61 24.71 -37.55
C PRO A 10 43.06 24.35 -37.18
N LEU A 11 43.27 23.34 -36.33
CA LEU A 11 44.57 22.87 -35.89
C LEU A 11 45.11 21.77 -36.82
N ILE A 12 44.25 20.82 -37.23
CA ILE A 12 44.59 19.82 -38.25
C ILE A 12 45.00 20.50 -39.56
N ARG A 13 44.27 21.53 -40.03
CA ARG A 13 44.64 22.30 -41.25
C ARG A 13 46.02 22.95 -41.22
N LYS A 14 46.63 23.14 -40.03
CA LYS A 14 47.99 23.66 -39.87
C LYS A 14 49.06 22.57 -39.79
N LEU A 15 48.70 21.41 -39.25
CA LEU A 15 49.61 20.28 -39.02
C LEU A 15 49.64 19.30 -40.21
N VAL A 16 48.53 19.20 -40.95
CA VAL A 16 48.32 18.34 -42.11
C VAL A 16 47.51 19.14 -43.15
N PRO A 17 48.14 20.04 -43.93
CA PRO A 17 47.45 20.90 -44.91
C PRO A 17 46.64 20.15 -45.95
N GLU A 18 47.06 18.94 -46.30
CA GLU A 18 46.43 18.00 -47.24
C GLU A 18 45.20 17.25 -46.67
N ALA A 19 44.78 17.53 -45.45
CA ALA A 19 43.62 16.88 -44.84
C ALA A 19 42.28 17.37 -45.43
N GLU A 20 41.48 16.46 -45.96
CA GLU A 20 40.08 16.71 -46.33
C GLU A 20 39.15 16.72 -45.09
N PHE A 21 38.08 17.51 -45.14
CA PHE A 21 37.13 17.68 -44.04
C PHE A 21 35.69 17.45 -44.48
N GLU A 22 35.05 16.42 -43.94
CA GLU A 22 33.62 16.12 -44.15
C GLU A 22 32.83 16.41 -42.87
N THR A 23 32.02 17.48 -42.87
CA THR A 23 31.22 17.88 -41.71
C THR A 23 29.82 17.25 -41.75
N ARG A 24 29.38 16.68 -40.63
CA ARG A 24 28.03 16.11 -40.46
C ARG A 24 27.30 16.77 -39.29
N ASN A 25 26.17 17.40 -39.59
CA ASN A 25 25.30 18.00 -38.57
C ASN A 25 24.50 16.93 -37.81
N ARG A 26 24.08 17.25 -36.57
CA ARG A 26 23.20 16.40 -35.77
C ARG A 26 21.81 16.28 -36.41
N PHE A 27 21.25 15.07 -36.42
CA PHE A 27 19.93 14.80 -37.02
C PHE A 27 18.74 15.19 -36.13
N SER A 28 18.92 15.14 -34.80
CA SER A 28 17.92 15.52 -33.80
C SER A 28 18.30 16.82 -33.10
N LYS A 29 17.31 17.54 -32.57
CA LYS A 29 17.55 18.66 -31.65
C LYS A 29 17.88 18.13 -30.25
N LEU A 30 18.53 19.00 -29.47
CA LEU A 30 18.76 18.84 -28.06
C LEU A 30 18.32 20.14 -27.38
N SER A 31 17.43 20.06 -26.40
CA SER A 31 16.94 21.24 -25.68
C SER A 31 17.01 21.09 -24.16
N TYR A 32 17.24 22.21 -23.48
CA TYR A 32 17.29 22.28 -22.02
C TYR A 32 15.87 22.23 -21.45
N ALA A 33 15.67 21.34 -20.48
CA ALA A 33 14.37 21.07 -19.87
C ALA A 33 14.27 21.58 -18.42
N GLY A 34 15.22 22.41 -17.97
CA GLY A 34 15.27 22.99 -16.64
C GLY A 34 15.74 22.03 -15.53
N ALA A 35 15.81 22.57 -14.30
CA ALA A 35 16.07 21.81 -13.10
C ALA A 35 14.84 20.98 -12.69
N LYS A 36 15.03 19.69 -12.35
CA LYS A 36 13.93 18.78 -11.98
C LYS A 36 14.25 17.94 -10.75
N LYS A 37 13.24 17.71 -9.91
CA LYS A 37 13.32 16.75 -8.80
C LYS A 37 13.50 15.34 -9.33
N LEU A 38 14.26 14.51 -8.61
CA LEU A 38 14.57 13.13 -9.05
C LEU A 38 13.30 12.27 -9.23
N SER A 39 12.25 12.54 -8.45
CA SER A 39 10.93 11.92 -8.61
C SER A 39 10.18 12.30 -9.90
N ARG A 40 10.53 13.44 -10.51
CA ARG A 40 9.89 14.03 -11.70
C ARG A 40 10.70 13.83 -13.00
N LEU A 41 11.77 13.03 -12.99
CA LEU A 41 12.47 12.67 -14.22
C LEU A 41 11.59 11.76 -15.11
N PRO A 42 11.56 11.98 -16.43
CA PRO A 42 10.78 11.16 -17.36
C PRO A 42 11.34 9.74 -17.47
N ARG A 43 10.51 8.81 -17.97
CA ARG A 43 10.96 7.45 -18.36
C ARG A 43 12.04 7.53 -19.44
N ARG A 44 12.94 6.53 -19.48
CA ARG A 44 14.14 6.51 -20.33
C ARG A 44 15.10 7.68 -20.09
N SER A 45 15.32 8.04 -18.82
CA SER A 45 16.34 9.02 -18.40
C SER A 45 17.68 8.35 -18.08
N ALA A 46 18.79 9.02 -18.40
CA ALA A 46 20.10 8.73 -17.85
C ALA A 46 20.49 9.82 -16.83
N ILE A 47 20.79 9.40 -15.60
CA ILE A 47 21.29 10.25 -14.52
C ILE A 47 22.81 10.17 -14.52
N VAL A 48 23.50 11.31 -14.50
CA VAL A 48 24.97 11.35 -14.61
C VAL A 48 25.59 11.98 -13.36
N ALA A 49 26.51 11.25 -12.74
CA ALA A 49 27.30 11.68 -11.58
C ALA A 49 28.79 11.35 -11.77
N PHE A 50 29.66 11.97 -10.98
CA PHE A 50 31.11 11.96 -11.25
C PHE A 50 31.95 11.20 -10.21
N SER A 51 31.31 10.53 -9.24
CA SER A 51 31.93 9.53 -8.37
C SER A 51 31.16 8.21 -8.42
N ALA A 52 31.83 7.09 -8.10
CA ALA A 52 31.17 5.79 -7.98
C ALA A 52 30.15 5.75 -6.83
N ASN A 53 30.48 6.42 -5.72
CA ASN A 53 29.62 6.53 -4.54
C ASN A 53 28.29 7.22 -4.88
N ASP A 54 28.33 8.33 -5.62
CA ASP A 54 27.12 9.02 -6.10
C ASP A 54 26.31 8.13 -7.03
N VAL A 55 26.96 7.40 -7.95
CA VAL A 55 26.28 6.49 -8.88
C VAL A 55 25.55 5.37 -8.12
N TYR A 56 26.18 4.72 -7.16
CA TYR A 56 25.54 3.69 -6.33
C TYR A 56 24.40 4.25 -5.49
N ALA A 57 24.59 5.41 -4.85
CA ALA A 57 23.59 6.02 -3.98
C ALA A 57 22.38 6.54 -4.77
N LEU A 58 22.58 7.10 -5.96
CA LEU A 58 21.50 7.47 -6.88
C LEU A 58 20.76 6.25 -7.43
N ALA A 59 21.47 5.16 -7.77
CA ALA A 59 20.85 3.93 -8.26
C ALA A 59 19.94 3.28 -7.19
N GLU A 60 20.40 3.21 -5.94
CA GLU A 60 19.61 2.74 -4.80
C GLU A 60 18.40 3.65 -4.51
N LEU A 61 18.55 4.97 -4.62
CA LEU A 61 17.44 5.91 -4.48
C LEU A 61 16.39 5.73 -5.60
N ILE A 62 16.83 5.55 -6.85
CA ILE A 62 15.93 5.29 -7.98
C ILE A 62 15.23 3.94 -7.81
N ARG A 63 15.93 2.87 -7.42
CA ARG A 63 15.32 1.57 -7.07
C ARG A 63 14.16 1.75 -6.09
N ARG A 64 14.40 2.42 -4.95
CA ARG A 64 13.39 2.70 -3.91
C ARG A 64 12.21 3.58 -4.34
N ARG A 65 12.28 4.28 -5.48
CA ARG A 65 11.23 5.24 -5.95
C ARG A 65 10.66 4.95 -7.34
N LYS A 66 11.27 4.04 -8.11
CA LYS A 66 11.01 3.80 -9.55
C LYS A 66 11.25 2.33 -9.98
N GLY A 67 11.46 1.40 -9.06
CA GLY A 67 11.58 -0.04 -9.35
C GLY A 67 12.96 -0.51 -9.83
N GLY A 68 13.84 0.37 -10.32
CA GLY A 68 15.23 -0.01 -10.60
C GLY A 68 16.00 0.96 -11.50
N ALA A 69 17.32 0.78 -11.54
CA ALA A 69 18.22 1.46 -12.47
C ALA A 69 19.39 0.57 -12.90
N ALA A 70 19.76 0.64 -14.17
CA ALA A 70 21.00 0.05 -14.67
C ALA A 70 22.20 0.96 -14.36
N VAL A 71 23.34 0.37 -14.04
CA VAL A 71 24.55 1.09 -13.60
C VAL A 71 25.66 1.01 -14.66
N VAL A 72 26.16 2.16 -15.11
CA VAL A 72 27.14 2.27 -16.21
C VAL A 72 28.32 3.17 -15.82
N MET A 73 29.39 2.57 -15.30
CA MET A 73 30.61 3.29 -14.89
C MET A 73 31.82 2.91 -15.75
N GLY A 74 32.79 3.83 -15.86
CA GLY A 74 34.02 3.61 -16.64
C GLY A 74 34.87 2.41 -16.18
N ALA A 75 34.80 2.01 -14.91
CA ALA A 75 35.52 0.86 -14.35
C ALA A 75 34.98 -0.50 -14.83
N LEU A 76 33.67 -0.61 -15.09
CA LEU A 76 33.00 -1.86 -15.47
C LEU A 76 33.59 -2.43 -16.76
N SER A 77 33.69 -3.76 -16.87
CA SER A 77 34.19 -4.40 -18.09
C SER A 77 33.26 -4.13 -19.28
N PRO A 78 33.74 -4.27 -20.54
CA PRO A 78 32.88 -4.17 -21.71
C PRO A 78 31.68 -5.11 -21.63
N ARG A 79 31.85 -6.31 -21.04
CA ARG A 79 30.81 -7.32 -20.86
C ARG A 79 29.74 -6.89 -19.86
N THR A 80 30.11 -6.57 -18.61
CA THR A 80 29.17 -6.08 -17.58
C THR A 80 28.43 -4.83 -18.05
N ARG A 81 29.16 -3.91 -18.70
CA ARG A 81 28.64 -2.64 -19.22
C ARG A 81 27.62 -2.87 -20.34
N ASN A 82 27.89 -3.77 -21.28
CA ASN A 82 26.93 -4.14 -22.33
C ASN A 82 25.69 -4.84 -21.76
N ALA A 83 25.85 -5.72 -20.77
CA ALA A 83 24.72 -6.41 -20.12
C ALA A 83 23.78 -5.44 -19.38
N GLN A 84 24.33 -4.48 -18.62
CA GLN A 84 23.55 -3.41 -17.97
C GLN A 84 22.82 -2.51 -18.99
N ILE A 85 23.37 -2.31 -20.19
CA ILE A 85 22.72 -1.56 -21.26
C ILE A 85 21.62 -2.37 -21.95
N ALA A 86 21.84 -3.67 -22.15
CA ALA A 86 20.85 -4.58 -22.72
C ALA A 86 19.57 -4.58 -21.87
N MET A 87 19.71 -4.72 -20.55
CA MET A 87 18.62 -4.59 -19.57
C MET A 87 17.76 -3.31 -19.76
N TYR A 88 18.40 -2.15 -19.89
CA TYR A 88 17.73 -0.87 -20.17
C TYR A 88 17.15 -0.75 -21.59
N GLN A 89 17.73 -1.42 -22.58
CA GLN A 89 17.17 -1.48 -23.93
C GLN A 89 15.95 -2.40 -24.01
N ASN A 90 15.97 -3.52 -23.30
CA ASN A 90 14.88 -4.49 -23.17
C ASN A 90 13.68 -3.93 -22.37
N GLY A 91 13.87 -2.83 -21.64
CA GLY A 91 12.82 -2.22 -20.81
C GLY A 91 12.66 -2.83 -19.42
N GLU A 92 13.64 -3.63 -18.97
CA GLU A 92 13.69 -4.22 -17.62
C GLU A 92 13.90 -3.14 -16.54
N VAL A 93 14.54 -2.01 -16.93
CA VAL A 93 14.63 -0.77 -16.13
C VAL A 93 14.43 0.46 -17.02
N ASP A 94 13.73 1.47 -16.50
CA ASP A 94 13.45 2.73 -17.21
C ASP A 94 14.55 3.80 -17.06
N TYR A 95 15.54 3.54 -16.20
CA TYR A 95 16.55 4.51 -15.79
C TYR A 95 17.95 3.92 -15.86
N ILE A 96 18.94 4.75 -16.23
CA ILE A 96 20.36 4.47 -16.07
C ILE A 96 20.94 5.46 -15.06
N VAL A 97 21.86 5.01 -14.20
CA VAL A 97 22.80 5.90 -13.50
C VAL A 97 24.21 5.62 -13.99
N ALA A 98 24.96 6.66 -14.35
CA ALA A 98 26.24 6.52 -15.02
C ALA A 98 27.26 7.60 -14.65
N THR A 99 28.53 7.33 -15.01
CA THR A 99 29.53 8.39 -15.13
C THR A 99 29.61 8.95 -16.56
N ASP A 100 30.44 9.96 -16.76
CA ASP A 100 30.88 10.49 -18.05
C ASP A 100 31.27 9.43 -19.12
N ALA A 101 31.64 8.21 -18.70
CA ALA A 101 31.86 7.06 -19.55
C ALA A 101 30.66 6.75 -20.49
N ILE A 102 29.44 7.16 -20.14
CA ILE A 102 28.25 7.09 -21.02
C ILE A 102 28.38 7.94 -22.29
N GLY A 103 29.23 8.98 -22.26
CA GLY A 103 29.51 9.90 -23.36
C GLY A 103 30.27 9.28 -24.54
N MET A 104 30.79 8.05 -24.42
CA MET A 104 31.52 7.34 -25.49
C MET A 104 31.20 5.84 -25.53
N GLY A 105 31.57 5.17 -26.62
CA GLY A 105 31.64 3.70 -26.72
C GLY A 105 30.33 2.91 -26.70
N LEU A 106 29.17 3.53 -26.42
CA LEU A 106 27.93 2.80 -26.09
C LEU A 106 26.75 3.14 -27.01
N ASN A 107 26.01 2.10 -27.42
CA ASN A 107 24.91 2.19 -28.39
C ASN A 107 23.51 2.11 -27.74
N MET A 108 23.16 3.07 -26.87
CA MET A 108 21.87 3.11 -26.15
C MET A 108 20.93 4.26 -26.58
N SER A 109 19.63 4.09 -26.31
CA SER A 109 18.56 5.04 -26.65
C SER A 109 18.00 5.73 -25.39
N ILE A 110 18.45 6.97 -25.15
CA ILE A 110 18.06 7.83 -24.02
C ILE A 110 17.18 8.98 -24.52
N ASN A 111 16.14 9.33 -23.77
CA ASN A 111 15.26 10.46 -24.08
C ASN A 111 15.67 11.75 -23.33
N HIS A 112 16.21 11.60 -22.12
CA HIS A 112 16.59 12.70 -21.24
C HIS A 112 17.91 12.42 -20.50
N VAL A 113 18.81 13.40 -20.44
CA VAL A 113 20.02 13.35 -19.61
C VAL A 113 19.91 14.33 -18.44
N ALA A 114 20.01 13.83 -17.22
CA ALA A 114 19.93 14.62 -15.99
C ALA A 114 21.28 14.60 -15.26
N PHE A 115 21.93 15.75 -15.12
CA PHE A 115 23.18 15.87 -14.35
C PHE A 115 22.87 16.00 -12.85
N ALA A 116 23.50 15.16 -12.03
CA ALA A 116 23.38 15.21 -10.56
C ALA A 116 24.30 16.27 -9.91
N SER A 117 25.36 16.64 -10.63
CA SER A 117 26.34 17.68 -10.30
C SER A 117 26.85 18.26 -11.63
N LEU A 118 27.32 19.51 -11.64
CA LEU A 118 28.07 20.09 -12.77
C LEU A 118 29.58 20.21 -12.48
N THR A 119 30.04 19.63 -11.37
CA THR A 119 31.45 19.61 -10.91
C THR A 119 32.00 18.18 -10.88
N LYS A 120 33.25 18.02 -11.34
CA LYS A 120 34.01 16.75 -11.28
C LYS A 120 35.47 16.96 -10.89
N PHE A 121 36.10 15.89 -10.43
CA PHE A 121 37.53 15.80 -10.23
C PHE A 121 38.24 15.55 -11.57
N ASP A 122 39.26 16.35 -11.91
CA ASP A 122 40.00 16.25 -13.18
C ASP A 122 41.38 15.58 -13.07
N GLY A 123 41.62 14.89 -11.96
CA GLY A 123 42.89 14.27 -11.60
C GLY A 123 43.76 15.12 -10.69
N THR A 124 43.53 16.44 -10.60
CA THR A 124 44.23 17.30 -9.63
C THR A 124 43.31 18.17 -8.78
N ARG A 125 42.12 18.55 -9.28
CA ARG A 125 41.14 19.32 -8.49
C ARG A 125 39.70 19.06 -8.89
N GLN A 126 38.78 19.40 -7.98
CA GLN A 126 37.38 19.59 -8.32
C GLN A 126 37.23 20.85 -9.19
N ARG A 127 36.49 20.75 -10.31
CA ARG A 127 36.15 21.88 -11.18
C ARG A 127 34.79 21.67 -11.85
N ARG A 128 34.13 22.77 -12.25
CA ARG A 128 32.96 22.68 -13.15
C ARG A 128 33.35 22.02 -14.49
N LEU A 129 32.37 21.35 -15.07
CA LEU A 129 32.41 20.79 -16.43
C LEU A 129 32.50 21.92 -17.46
N MET A 130 33.24 21.67 -18.54
CA MET A 130 33.25 22.54 -19.72
C MET A 130 32.04 22.24 -20.60
N ALA A 131 31.51 23.24 -21.31
CA ALA A 131 30.33 23.07 -22.18
C ALA A 131 30.46 21.91 -23.21
N HIS A 132 31.67 21.59 -23.66
CA HIS A 132 31.91 20.44 -24.55
C HIS A 132 31.82 19.08 -23.83
N GLU A 133 32.21 18.98 -22.55
CA GLU A 133 32.05 17.78 -21.73
C GLU A 133 30.55 17.52 -21.46
N ILE A 134 29.81 18.59 -21.13
CA ILE A 134 28.35 18.54 -20.95
C ILE A 134 27.68 18.14 -22.26
N ALA A 135 28.04 18.76 -23.40
CA ALA A 135 27.49 18.44 -24.71
C ALA A 135 27.79 17.01 -25.19
N GLN A 136 28.97 16.45 -24.85
CA GLN A 136 29.31 15.06 -25.17
C GLN A 136 28.42 14.05 -24.43
N ILE A 137 28.01 14.38 -23.21
CA ILE A 137 27.15 13.55 -22.36
C ILE A 137 25.67 13.78 -22.72
N ALA A 138 25.20 15.03 -22.75
CA ALA A 138 23.86 15.43 -23.17
C ALA A 138 23.56 15.06 -24.64
N GLY A 139 24.60 14.97 -25.48
CA GLY A 139 24.55 14.45 -26.84
C GLY A 139 24.07 12.99 -26.95
N ARG A 140 24.00 12.25 -25.84
CA ARG A 140 23.43 10.90 -25.75
C ARG A 140 21.90 10.90 -25.70
N ALA A 141 21.25 12.03 -25.41
CA ALA A 141 19.80 12.18 -25.48
C ALA A 141 19.34 12.42 -26.93
N GLY A 142 18.25 11.73 -27.32
CA GLY A 142 17.71 11.76 -28.67
C GLY A 142 18.46 10.86 -29.66
N ARG A 143 17.77 10.40 -30.71
CA ARG A 143 18.33 9.51 -31.74
C ARG A 143 17.60 9.65 -33.06
N HIS A 144 18.35 9.64 -34.16
CA HIS A 144 17.82 9.81 -35.52
C HIS A 144 16.93 11.06 -35.61
N MET A 145 15.61 10.88 -35.73
CA MET A 145 14.62 11.97 -35.83
C MET A 145 13.94 12.29 -34.48
N ASN A 146 14.28 11.58 -33.40
CA ASN A 146 13.73 11.82 -32.07
C ASN A 146 14.60 12.84 -31.32
N ASP A 147 14.03 13.99 -31.01
CA ASP A 147 14.67 15.04 -30.21
C ASP A 147 15.00 14.55 -28.79
N GLY A 148 16.12 15.04 -28.26
CA GLY A 148 16.59 14.77 -26.91
C GLY A 148 16.41 15.97 -25.99
N THR A 149 16.37 15.73 -24.68
CA THR A 149 16.40 16.80 -23.69
C THR A 149 17.52 16.61 -22.67
N PHE A 150 17.98 17.69 -22.05
CA PHE A 150 18.93 17.65 -20.94
C PHE A 150 18.52 18.58 -19.80
N GLY A 151 19.00 18.32 -18.60
CA GLY A 151 18.63 19.05 -17.39
C GLY A 151 19.52 18.72 -16.19
N VAL A 152 19.17 19.30 -15.05
CA VAL A 152 19.93 19.18 -13.79
C VAL A 152 19.00 18.73 -12.66
N ILE A 153 19.53 17.99 -11.68
CA ILE A 153 18.72 17.50 -10.55
C ILE A 153 18.60 18.58 -9.48
N SER A 154 17.39 19.15 -9.34
CA SER A 154 17.12 20.30 -8.47
C SER A 154 17.22 19.99 -6.97
N ASP A 155 17.16 18.72 -6.58
CA ASP A 155 17.26 18.30 -5.19
C ASP A 155 18.73 18.31 -4.68
N GLY A 156 19.71 18.42 -5.60
CA GLY A 156 21.13 18.23 -5.31
C GLY A 156 21.50 16.77 -5.02
N TYR A 157 22.77 16.40 -5.28
CA TYR A 157 23.29 15.11 -4.82
C TYR A 157 24.82 15.14 -4.63
N GLY A 158 25.33 14.25 -3.79
CA GLY A 158 26.75 14.20 -3.42
C GLY A 158 27.23 15.40 -2.61
N GLU A 159 28.55 15.53 -2.51
CA GLU A 159 29.26 16.58 -1.75
C GLU A 159 28.90 18.02 -2.16
N PHE A 160 28.34 18.21 -3.37
CA PHE A 160 28.03 19.52 -3.98
C PHE A 160 26.52 19.84 -4.02
N ALA A 161 25.68 19.06 -3.31
CA ALA A 161 24.25 19.28 -3.24
C ALA A 161 23.89 20.73 -2.85
N GLY A 162 23.01 21.36 -3.62
CA GLY A 162 22.54 22.74 -3.40
C GLY A 162 23.55 23.86 -3.72
N ARG A 163 24.75 23.56 -4.24
CA ARG A 163 25.75 24.57 -4.66
C ARG A 163 25.98 24.66 -6.17
N ASP A 164 25.65 23.62 -6.92
CA ASP A 164 25.94 23.51 -8.36
C ASP A 164 24.72 22.96 -9.15
N THR A 165 23.52 23.33 -8.70
CA THR A 165 22.23 22.82 -9.19
C THR A 165 21.67 23.56 -10.40
N ASP A 166 22.26 24.69 -10.80
CA ASP A 166 21.82 25.49 -11.94
C ASP A 166 22.91 25.61 -13.01
N MET A 167 22.50 25.47 -14.27
CA MET A 167 23.34 25.66 -15.43
C MET A 167 23.09 27.04 -16.04
N ASP A 168 24.17 27.78 -16.27
CA ASP A 168 24.15 29.12 -16.82
C ASP A 168 23.70 29.15 -18.29
N GLN A 169 22.95 30.20 -18.65
CA GLN A 169 22.38 30.36 -20.00
C GLN A 169 23.45 30.34 -21.09
N GLU A 170 24.62 30.93 -20.84
CA GLU A 170 25.74 30.93 -21.79
C GLU A 170 26.22 29.50 -22.10
N THR A 171 26.23 28.60 -21.10
CA THR A 171 26.55 27.18 -21.30
C THR A 171 25.41 26.43 -21.99
N ILE A 172 24.14 26.73 -21.68
CA ILE A 172 22.98 26.17 -22.38
C ILE A 172 23.03 26.52 -23.87
N ASP A 173 23.19 27.81 -24.20
CA ASP A 173 23.22 28.32 -25.58
C ASP A 173 24.36 27.67 -26.38
N LYS A 174 25.54 27.49 -25.77
CA LYS A 174 26.68 26.76 -26.37
C LYS A 174 26.35 25.30 -26.68
N ILE A 175 25.64 24.61 -25.79
CA ILE A 175 25.28 23.20 -25.97
C ILE A 175 24.23 23.04 -27.08
N GLU A 176 23.17 23.84 -27.05
CA GLU A 176 22.08 23.75 -28.05
C GLU A 176 22.58 24.14 -29.45
N ASN A 177 23.30 25.26 -29.57
CA ASN A 177 23.83 25.76 -30.84
C ASN A 177 25.16 25.10 -31.26
N HIS A 178 25.67 24.14 -30.49
CA HIS A 178 26.92 23.41 -30.72
C HIS A 178 28.16 24.32 -30.88
N GLN A 179 28.19 25.43 -30.13
CA GLN A 179 29.26 26.44 -30.18
C GLN A 179 30.29 26.19 -29.07
N PHE A 180 31.46 25.66 -29.43
CA PHE A 180 32.49 25.27 -28.47
C PHE A 180 33.83 25.95 -28.77
N ARG A 181 34.65 26.15 -27.72
CA ARG A 181 36.02 26.66 -27.88
C ARG A 181 36.83 25.73 -28.79
N ARG A 182 37.56 26.31 -29.74
CA ARG A 182 38.50 25.61 -30.63
C ARG A 182 39.68 25.05 -29.82
N ILE A 183 40.29 23.98 -30.35
CA ILE A 183 41.50 23.40 -29.77
C ILE A 183 42.68 24.18 -30.33
N ASP A 184 43.39 24.90 -29.45
CA ASP A 184 44.46 25.83 -29.84
C ASP A 184 45.83 25.15 -29.97
N ARG A 185 46.05 24.04 -29.24
CA ARG A 185 47.29 23.24 -29.21
C ARG A 185 46.98 21.76 -28.93
N LEU A 186 47.86 20.85 -29.36
CA LEU A 186 47.81 19.42 -29.00
C LEU A 186 48.81 19.09 -27.88
N GLN A 187 48.58 17.96 -27.21
CA GLN A 187 49.62 17.29 -26.43
C GLN A 187 50.43 16.37 -27.35
N TRP A 188 51.76 16.42 -27.22
CA TRP A 188 52.71 15.67 -28.03
C TRP A 188 53.71 14.92 -27.15
N ARG A 189 54.16 13.77 -27.66
CA ARG A 189 55.19 12.91 -27.09
C ARG A 189 56.18 12.56 -28.21
N ASN A 190 57.47 12.53 -27.90
CA ASN A 190 58.49 12.11 -28.85
C ASN A 190 58.31 10.63 -29.26
N ASP A 191 58.40 10.36 -30.55
CA ASP A 191 58.38 9.03 -31.17
C ASP A 191 59.78 8.40 -31.28
N ARG A 192 60.82 9.23 -31.33
CA ARG A 192 62.22 8.82 -31.50
C ARG A 192 62.88 8.58 -30.13
N MET A 193 62.67 7.39 -29.61
CA MET A 193 63.22 6.93 -28.33
C MET A 193 64.70 6.52 -28.47
N ASP A 194 65.49 6.75 -27.43
CA ASP A 194 66.91 6.37 -27.35
C ASP A 194 67.12 5.29 -26.26
N PHE A 195 67.42 4.06 -26.68
CA PHE A 195 67.61 2.92 -25.78
C PHE A 195 69.07 2.74 -25.32
N SER A 196 69.99 3.67 -25.61
CA SER A 196 71.41 3.53 -25.22
C SER A 196 71.65 3.43 -23.71
N SER A 197 70.78 4.06 -22.90
CA SER A 197 70.73 3.90 -21.44
C SER A 197 69.35 4.29 -20.91
N ILE A 198 69.02 3.93 -19.67
CA ILE A 198 67.76 4.33 -19.02
C ILE A 198 67.67 5.87 -18.94
N HIS A 199 68.78 6.56 -18.67
CA HIS A 199 68.84 8.03 -18.66
C HIS A 199 68.63 8.63 -20.05
N SER A 200 69.21 8.05 -21.10
CA SER A 200 68.98 8.43 -22.50
C SER A 200 67.51 8.30 -22.87
N LEU A 201 66.87 7.19 -22.47
CA LEU A 201 65.47 6.92 -22.73
C LEU A 201 64.57 7.97 -22.06
N VAL A 202 64.76 8.23 -20.77
CA VAL A 202 64.01 9.29 -20.04
C VAL A 202 64.20 10.65 -20.72
N GLY A 203 65.44 11.03 -21.06
CA GLY A 203 65.72 12.28 -21.77
C GLY A 203 65.05 12.36 -23.14
N SER A 204 64.99 11.25 -23.89
CA SER A 204 64.30 11.17 -25.18
C SER A 204 62.78 11.30 -25.03
N LEU A 205 62.18 10.70 -23.99
CA LEU A 205 60.74 10.77 -23.71
C LEU A 205 60.31 12.14 -23.16
N GLU A 206 61.19 12.84 -22.44
CA GLU A 206 60.95 14.16 -21.87
C GLU A 206 61.24 15.34 -22.82
N ARG A 207 61.74 15.07 -24.04
CA ARG A 207 61.96 16.08 -25.07
C ARG A 207 60.68 16.91 -25.35
N SER A 208 60.86 18.19 -25.64
CA SER A 208 59.80 19.09 -26.12
C SER A 208 59.74 19.12 -27.65
N SER A 209 58.57 19.45 -28.21
CA SER A 209 58.41 19.65 -29.65
C SER A 209 58.98 20.99 -30.09
N ASP A 210 59.58 21.01 -31.29
CA ASP A 210 60.09 22.22 -31.94
C ASP A 210 58.98 23.04 -32.66
N ASN A 211 57.70 22.81 -32.33
CA ASN A 211 56.52 23.37 -32.99
C ASN A 211 55.53 23.93 -31.95
N ASP A 212 55.25 25.23 -31.98
CA ASP A 212 54.39 25.95 -31.01
C ASP A 212 52.98 25.36 -30.82
N LEU A 213 52.45 24.67 -31.84
CA LEU A 213 51.14 24.03 -31.82
C LEU A 213 51.12 22.73 -30.98
N LEU A 214 52.30 22.22 -30.62
CA LEU A 214 52.50 20.94 -29.94
C LEU A 214 53.16 21.18 -28.57
N VAL A 215 52.40 21.02 -27.49
CA VAL A 215 52.91 21.12 -26.11
C VAL A 215 53.30 19.72 -25.64
N ARG A 216 54.41 19.59 -24.90
CA ARG A 216 54.78 18.33 -24.26
C ARG A 216 53.60 17.79 -23.43
N ALA A 217 53.28 16.52 -23.60
CA ALA A 217 52.24 15.85 -22.83
C ALA A 217 52.51 15.94 -21.31
N ARG A 218 51.46 15.72 -20.51
CA ARG A 218 51.65 15.45 -19.08
C ARG A 218 52.45 14.16 -18.92
N GLU A 219 53.17 14.03 -17.82
CA GLU A 219 53.93 12.82 -17.53
C GLU A 219 52.97 11.63 -17.38
N ALA A 220 53.11 10.66 -18.28
CA ALA A 220 52.26 9.49 -18.35
C ALA A 220 52.74 8.39 -17.39
N ASP A 221 51.84 7.46 -17.07
CA ASP A 221 52.04 6.42 -16.05
C ASP A 221 53.25 5.53 -16.37
N ASP A 222 53.51 5.30 -17.66
CA ASP A 222 54.67 4.54 -18.16
C ASP A 222 56.02 5.23 -17.91
N LEU A 223 56.09 6.56 -18.09
CA LEU A 223 57.27 7.37 -17.79
C LEU A 223 57.46 7.54 -16.27
N ARG A 224 56.37 7.66 -15.50
CA ARG A 224 56.45 7.66 -14.02
C ARG A 224 57.00 6.33 -13.50
N ALA A 225 56.47 5.21 -13.99
CA ALA A 225 56.98 3.87 -13.67
C ALA A 225 58.46 3.73 -14.02
N LEU A 226 58.87 4.14 -15.22
CA LEU A 226 60.28 4.11 -15.65
C LEU A 226 61.19 4.90 -14.69
N LYS A 227 60.79 6.11 -14.26
CA LYS A 227 61.56 6.95 -13.33
C LYS A 227 61.60 6.45 -11.88
N ILE A 228 60.63 5.62 -11.47
CA ILE A 228 60.65 4.95 -10.16
C ILE A 228 61.56 3.72 -10.24
N MET A 229 61.40 2.91 -11.28
CA MET A 229 62.25 1.73 -11.53
C MET A 229 63.72 2.13 -11.71
N SER A 230 64.02 3.25 -12.38
CA SER A 230 65.39 3.78 -12.54
C SER A 230 66.02 4.36 -11.26
N ARG A 231 65.36 4.24 -10.09
CA ARG A 231 65.92 4.58 -8.77
C ARG A 231 66.22 3.35 -7.92
N ASN A 232 65.86 2.16 -8.40
CA ASN A 232 66.12 0.90 -7.72
C ASN A 232 67.43 0.30 -8.23
N ASN A 233 68.50 0.47 -7.47
CA ASN A 233 69.86 -0.01 -7.78
C ASN A 233 69.94 -1.53 -8.09
N GLN A 234 68.92 -2.33 -7.76
CA GLN A 234 68.88 -3.76 -8.14
C GLN A 234 68.57 -4.00 -9.62
N LEU A 235 67.96 -3.02 -10.32
CA LEU A 235 67.65 -3.12 -11.75
C LEU A 235 68.86 -2.79 -12.64
N ASP A 236 69.72 -1.84 -12.26
CA ASP A 236 70.89 -1.42 -13.05
C ASP A 236 71.81 -2.61 -13.41
N ALA A 237 71.98 -3.56 -12.49
CA ALA A 237 72.78 -4.76 -12.72
C ALA A 237 72.18 -5.74 -13.75
N LYS A 238 70.85 -5.72 -13.95
CA LYS A 238 70.14 -6.56 -14.94
C LYS A 238 69.88 -5.83 -16.27
N VAL A 239 69.78 -4.50 -16.26
CA VAL A 239 69.48 -3.68 -17.46
C VAL A 239 70.77 -3.27 -18.18
N SER A 240 71.54 -4.27 -18.62
CA SER A 240 72.81 -4.06 -19.33
C SER A 240 72.65 -4.05 -20.86
N GLY A 241 72.59 -2.85 -21.44
CA GLY A 241 72.62 -2.64 -22.88
C GLY A 241 71.24 -2.46 -23.55
N PRO A 242 71.20 -2.09 -24.85
CA PRO A 242 70.00 -1.49 -25.44
C PRO A 242 68.74 -2.36 -25.46
N ALA A 243 68.87 -3.66 -25.72
CA ALA A 243 67.74 -4.59 -25.73
C ALA A 243 67.10 -4.75 -24.33
N ALA A 244 67.90 -4.66 -23.26
CA ALA A 244 67.39 -4.71 -21.89
C ALA A 244 66.68 -3.39 -21.52
N VAL A 245 67.20 -2.23 -21.97
CA VAL A 245 66.53 -0.92 -21.81
C VAL A 245 65.21 -0.89 -22.60
N GLU A 246 65.16 -1.49 -23.79
CA GLU A 246 63.93 -1.63 -24.58
C GLU A 246 62.93 -2.56 -23.90
N MET A 247 63.34 -3.73 -23.39
CA MET A 247 62.43 -4.64 -22.66
C MET A 247 61.91 -4.00 -21.36
N LEU A 248 62.76 -3.30 -20.60
CA LEU A 248 62.32 -2.48 -19.46
C LEU A 248 61.25 -1.47 -19.90
N TRP A 249 61.47 -0.77 -21.01
CA TRP A 249 60.50 0.19 -21.54
C TRP A 249 59.18 -0.47 -21.96
N GLN A 250 59.24 -1.61 -22.63
CA GLN A 250 58.06 -2.40 -22.97
C GLN A 250 57.28 -2.84 -21.72
N VAL A 251 57.96 -3.18 -20.62
CA VAL A 251 57.31 -3.47 -19.33
C VAL A 251 56.68 -2.22 -18.71
N CYS A 252 57.35 -1.07 -18.74
CA CYS A 252 56.78 0.19 -18.26
C CYS A 252 55.48 0.61 -18.99
N GLN A 253 55.26 0.14 -20.23
CA GLN A 253 54.02 0.42 -20.99
C GLN A 253 52.78 -0.38 -20.51
N ILE A 254 52.91 -1.34 -19.59
CA ILE A 254 51.77 -2.09 -19.06
C ILE A 254 50.88 -1.14 -18.23
N PRO A 255 49.61 -0.90 -18.57
CA PRO A 255 48.79 0.08 -17.85
C PRO A 255 48.41 -0.37 -16.43
N ASP A 256 48.42 0.54 -15.45
CA ASP A 256 47.83 0.27 -14.14
C ASP A 256 46.30 0.36 -14.16
N PHE A 257 45.66 -0.73 -14.58
CA PHE A 257 44.22 -0.86 -14.50
C PHE A 257 43.66 -0.78 -13.07
N ARG A 258 44.50 -1.00 -12.03
CA ARG A 258 44.10 -1.00 -10.62
C ARG A 258 43.96 0.41 -10.04
N LYS A 259 44.75 1.38 -10.54
CA LYS A 259 44.97 2.70 -9.92
C LYS A 259 45.49 2.61 -8.48
N THR A 260 46.47 1.72 -8.30
CA THR A 260 47.29 1.59 -7.10
C THR A 260 48.25 2.78 -6.94
N MET A 261 49.01 2.83 -5.85
CA MET A 261 50.11 3.80 -5.73
C MET A 261 51.18 3.52 -6.79
N ASP A 262 51.82 4.58 -7.31
CA ASP A 262 52.83 4.47 -8.38
C ASP A 262 53.93 3.43 -8.05
N ASP A 263 54.38 3.39 -6.79
CA ASP A 263 55.38 2.43 -6.30
C ASP A 263 54.86 0.98 -6.35
N GLU A 264 53.62 0.70 -5.93
CA GLU A 264 52.99 -0.64 -5.99
C GLU A 264 52.75 -1.14 -7.42
N HIS A 265 52.78 -0.22 -8.40
CA HIS A 265 52.80 -0.59 -9.81
C HIS A 265 54.23 -0.86 -10.28
N ALA A 266 55.17 0.05 -10.05
CA ALA A 266 56.59 -0.16 -10.35
C ALA A 266 57.15 -1.47 -9.75
N ASP A 267 56.69 -1.86 -8.56
CA ASP A 267 57.09 -3.09 -7.88
C ASP A 267 56.54 -4.38 -8.54
N LEU A 268 55.35 -4.31 -9.15
CA LEU A 268 54.80 -5.39 -9.99
C LEU A 268 55.55 -5.47 -11.33
N LEU A 269 55.82 -4.32 -11.94
CA LEU A 269 56.57 -4.20 -13.19
C LEU A 269 58.01 -4.73 -13.03
N GLY A 270 58.69 -4.42 -11.91
CA GLY A 270 60.02 -4.94 -11.60
C GLY A 270 60.08 -6.47 -11.50
N ARG A 271 59.01 -7.10 -10.99
CA ARG A 271 58.88 -8.57 -10.92
C ARG A 271 58.62 -9.19 -12.30
N ILE A 272 57.77 -8.57 -13.11
CA ILE A 272 57.52 -8.97 -14.51
C ILE A 272 58.82 -8.88 -15.32
N HIS A 273 59.50 -7.72 -15.28
CA HIS A 273 60.79 -7.51 -15.94
C HIS A 273 61.85 -8.52 -15.48
N THR A 274 61.91 -8.81 -14.17
CA THR A 274 62.85 -9.80 -13.62
C THR A 274 62.60 -11.20 -14.20
N HIS A 275 61.36 -11.66 -14.24
CA HIS A 275 61.04 -12.96 -14.85
C HIS A 275 61.37 -13.01 -16.35
N LEU A 276 61.05 -11.95 -17.11
CA LEU A 276 61.39 -11.85 -18.54
C LEU A 276 62.93 -11.90 -18.78
N MET A 277 63.71 -11.22 -17.95
CA MET A 277 65.19 -11.24 -18.03
C MET A 277 65.81 -12.59 -17.63
N GLU A 278 65.17 -13.34 -16.74
CA GLU A 278 65.70 -14.62 -16.21
C GLU A 278 65.30 -15.85 -17.05
N ASN A 279 64.30 -15.72 -17.92
CA ASN A 279 63.68 -16.84 -18.66
C ASN A 279 63.56 -16.54 -20.17
N ASP A 280 64.61 -15.96 -20.76
CA ASP A 280 64.76 -15.71 -22.21
C ASP A 280 63.55 -14.98 -22.87
N GLY A 281 63.00 -13.98 -22.17
CA GLY A 281 61.86 -13.19 -22.63
C GLY A 281 60.48 -13.77 -22.33
N ILE A 282 60.40 -14.93 -21.66
CA ILE A 282 59.14 -15.65 -21.39
C ILE A 282 58.76 -15.56 -19.90
N LEU A 283 57.48 -15.39 -19.59
CA LEU A 283 56.97 -15.49 -18.21
C LEU A 283 56.68 -16.95 -17.84
N PRO A 284 57.19 -17.47 -16.70
CA PRO A 284 56.94 -18.86 -16.29
C PRO A 284 55.43 -19.19 -16.17
N ASN A 285 54.99 -20.24 -16.86
CA ASN A 285 53.58 -20.68 -16.90
C ASN A 285 52.99 -20.87 -15.50
N ASP A 286 53.70 -21.54 -14.58
CA ASP A 286 53.23 -21.78 -13.22
C ASP A 286 53.00 -20.47 -12.43
N TRP A 287 53.84 -19.47 -12.64
CA TRP A 287 53.73 -18.16 -11.99
C TRP A 287 52.53 -17.36 -12.53
N PHE A 288 52.35 -17.37 -13.85
CA PHE A 288 51.21 -16.75 -14.52
C PHE A 288 49.89 -17.43 -14.12
N SER A 289 49.86 -18.76 -14.15
CA SER A 289 48.75 -19.62 -13.70
C SER A 289 48.37 -19.35 -12.25
N ALA A 290 49.33 -19.43 -11.32
CA ALA A 290 49.12 -19.18 -9.90
C ALA A 290 48.73 -17.72 -9.58
N ARG A 291 48.88 -16.79 -10.55
CA ARG A 291 48.42 -15.40 -10.43
C ARG A 291 47.00 -15.23 -10.95
N LEU A 292 46.62 -15.84 -12.08
CA LEU A 292 45.23 -15.88 -12.56
C LEU A 292 44.31 -16.66 -11.61
N ALA A 293 44.72 -17.83 -11.12
CA ALA A 293 43.93 -18.66 -10.20
C ALA A 293 43.59 -17.97 -8.86
N LYS A 294 44.38 -16.96 -8.45
CA LYS A 294 44.10 -16.13 -7.26
C LYS A 294 43.03 -15.06 -7.52
N LEU A 295 42.69 -14.80 -8.78
CA LEU A 295 41.71 -13.79 -9.20
C LEU A 295 40.39 -14.41 -9.68
N ASP A 296 40.40 -15.66 -10.12
CA ASP A 296 39.21 -16.42 -10.54
C ASP A 296 38.32 -16.83 -9.34
N ARG A 297 37.71 -15.81 -8.74
CA ARG A 297 36.89 -15.90 -7.53
C ARG A 297 35.71 -14.95 -7.62
N THR A 298 34.48 -15.49 -7.58
CA THR A 298 33.22 -14.74 -7.71
C THR A 298 32.58 -14.35 -6.36
N ASP A 299 33.23 -14.69 -5.24
CA ASP A 299 32.87 -14.21 -3.90
C ASP A 299 33.20 -12.73 -3.67
N GLY A 300 32.70 -12.16 -2.57
CA GLY A 300 32.87 -10.73 -2.26
C GLY A 300 31.72 -9.86 -2.76
N ASP A 301 31.90 -8.54 -2.70
CA ASP A 301 30.91 -7.53 -3.09
C ASP A 301 31.23 -6.90 -4.47
N ILE A 302 30.45 -5.89 -4.85
CA ILE A 302 30.55 -5.20 -6.15
C ILE A 302 31.94 -4.58 -6.34
N ASP A 303 32.49 -3.95 -5.31
CA ASP A 303 33.78 -3.26 -5.39
C ASP A 303 34.96 -4.25 -5.32
N THR A 304 34.84 -5.33 -4.54
CA THR A 304 35.77 -6.48 -4.59
C THR A 304 35.85 -7.08 -5.99
N LEU A 305 34.70 -7.34 -6.62
CA LEU A 305 34.62 -7.90 -7.97
C LEU A 305 35.17 -6.92 -9.02
N ALA A 306 34.87 -5.62 -8.89
CA ALA A 306 35.43 -4.59 -9.77
C ALA A 306 36.96 -4.50 -9.66
N GLN A 307 37.54 -4.61 -8.46
CA GLN A 307 38.98 -4.66 -8.24
C GLN A 307 39.61 -5.95 -8.82
N ARG A 308 38.97 -7.12 -8.65
CA ARG A 308 39.45 -8.37 -9.27
C ARG A 308 39.44 -8.31 -10.79
N ILE A 309 38.41 -7.74 -11.41
CA ILE A 309 38.38 -7.48 -12.87
C ILE A 309 39.51 -6.53 -13.27
N ALA A 310 39.67 -5.40 -12.56
CA ALA A 310 40.72 -4.42 -12.86
C ALA A 310 42.12 -5.05 -12.84
N HIS A 311 42.41 -5.87 -11.83
CA HIS A 311 43.67 -6.61 -11.75
C HIS A 311 43.77 -7.73 -12.81
N THR A 312 42.67 -8.41 -13.14
CA THR A 312 42.64 -9.42 -14.22
C THR A 312 43.04 -8.80 -15.57
N ARG A 313 42.61 -7.57 -15.87
CA ARG A 313 43.00 -6.86 -17.11
C ARG A 313 44.50 -6.67 -17.30
N THR A 314 45.29 -6.57 -16.23
CA THR A 314 46.76 -6.56 -16.34
C THR A 314 47.25 -7.87 -16.97
N TRP A 315 46.69 -9.00 -16.56
CA TRP A 315 47.01 -10.33 -17.09
C TRP A 315 46.36 -10.58 -18.46
N THR A 316 45.15 -10.05 -18.71
CA THR A 316 44.55 -10.01 -20.05
C THR A 316 45.43 -9.22 -21.03
N TYR A 317 45.96 -8.06 -20.62
CA TYR A 317 46.88 -7.25 -21.44
C TYR A 317 48.19 -8.01 -21.72
N ILE A 318 48.83 -8.56 -20.67
CA ILE A 318 50.06 -9.37 -20.80
C ILE A 318 49.83 -10.56 -21.74
N SER A 319 48.71 -11.27 -21.64
CA SER A 319 48.40 -12.40 -22.54
C SER A 319 48.26 -12.02 -24.02
N ASN A 320 48.00 -10.73 -24.33
CA ASN A 320 47.91 -10.24 -25.71
C ASN A 320 49.26 -9.78 -26.30
N ARG A 321 50.37 -9.88 -25.55
CA ARG A 321 51.71 -9.95 -26.13
C ARG A 321 51.86 -11.26 -26.91
N ALA A 322 52.64 -11.24 -27.98
CA ALA A 322 52.87 -12.42 -28.82
C ALA A 322 54.11 -13.23 -28.40
N ASP A 323 54.88 -12.67 -27.47
CA ASP A 323 56.31 -12.88 -27.29
C ASP A 323 56.70 -13.16 -25.83
N TRP A 324 55.78 -12.97 -24.87
CA TRP A 324 56.06 -13.05 -23.43
C TRP A 324 55.55 -14.35 -22.74
N LEU A 325 54.98 -15.28 -23.50
CA LEU A 325 54.36 -16.52 -23.01
C LEU A 325 54.57 -17.64 -24.03
N GLU A 326 54.73 -18.89 -23.58
CA GLU A 326 54.93 -20.05 -24.46
C GLU A 326 53.73 -20.35 -25.35
N ASP A 327 52.52 -20.28 -24.80
CA ASP A 327 51.26 -20.34 -25.55
C ASP A 327 50.38 -19.11 -25.26
N PRO A 328 50.56 -18.01 -26.03
CA PRO A 328 49.68 -16.84 -25.92
C PRO A 328 48.23 -17.14 -26.35
N ALA A 329 47.94 -18.19 -27.12
CA ALA A 329 46.58 -18.52 -27.51
C ALA A 329 45.78 -19.15 -26.35
N HIS A 330 46.37 -20.12 -25.65
CA HIS A 330 45.80 -20.70 -24.43
C HIS A 330 45.62 -19.63 -23.35
N TRP A 331 46.67 -18.86 -23.03
CA TRP A 331 46.62 -17.88 -21.94
C TRP A 331 45.66 -16.72 -22.19
N ARG A 332 45.44 -16.29 -23.45
CA ARG A 332 44.35 -15.36 -23.80
C ARG A 332 42.97 -15.95 -23.58
N GLY A 333 42.82 -17.26 -23.82
CA GLY A 333 41.59 -18.00 -23.53
C GLY A 333 41.27 -17.96 -22.04
N GLU A 334 42.22 -18.37 -21.20
CA GLU A 334 42.04 -18.42 -19.74
C GLU A 334 41.86 -17.04 -19.12
N ALA A 335 42.72 -16.06 -19.41
CA ALA A 335 42.61 -14.71 -18.84
C ALA A 335 41.26 -14.06 -19.20
N ARG A 336 40.78 -14.27 -20.43
CA ARG A 336 39.45 -13.82 -20.87
C ARG A 336 38.31 -14.58 -20.22
N ALA A 337 38.45 -15.88 -20.01
CA ALA A 337 37.43 -16.69 -19.33
C ALA A 337 37.28 -16.27 -17.86
N VAL A 338 38.37 -15.91 -17.18
CA VAL A 338 38.35 -15.28 -15.84
C VAL A 338 37.69 -13.89 -15.88
N GLU A 339 38.09 -13.00 -16.80
CA GLU A 339 37.45 -11.67 -16.89
C GLU A 339 35.95 -11.77 -17.21
N ASP A 340 35.52 -12.71 -18.06
CA ASP A 340 34.11 -12.93 -18.37
C ASP A 340 33.34 -13.51 -17.16
N ARG A 341 33.88 -14.50 -16.43
CA ARG A 341 33.28 -15.04 -15.19
C ARG A 341 33.08 -13.96 -14.13
N LEU A 342 34.11 -13.15 -13.88
CA LEU A 342 34.04 -12.04 -12.94
C LEU A 342 33.06 -10.94 -13.40
N SER A 343 32.98 -10.69 -14.72
CA SER A 343 32.09 -9.70 -15.31
C SER A 343 30.60 -10.05 -15.19
N ASP A 344 30.28 -11.34 -15.29
CA ASP A 344 28.90 -11.83 -15.12
C ASP A 344 28.49 -11.83 -13.65
N ALA A 345 29.37 -12.31 -12.75
CA ALA A 345 29.13 -12.19 -11.30
C ALA A 345 28.93 -10.73 -10.87
N LEU A 346 29.72 -9.79 -11.41
CA LEU A 346 29.53 -8.36 -11.16
C LEU A 346 28.20 -7.84 -11.73
N HIS A 347 27.76 -8.32 -12.89
CA HIS A 347 26.45 -7.97 -13.45
C HIS A 347 25.30 -8.47 -12.56
N GLU A 348 25.39 -9.70 -12.04
CA GLU A 348 24.42 -10.27 -11.11
C GLU A 348 24.31 -9.41 -9.85
N ARG A 349 25.42 -9.13 -9.15
CA ARG A 349 25.37 -8.32 -7.91
C ARG A 349 24.90 -6.88 -8.14
N LEU A 350 25.23 -6.26 -9.28
CA LEU A 350 24.67 -4.95 -9.66
C LEU A 350 23.13 -5.04 -9.83
N THR A 351 22.66 -6.10 -10.49
CA THR A 351 21.22 -6.35 -10.71
C THR A 351 20.48 -6.55 -9.39
N GLU A 352 21.00 -7.39 -8.51
CA GLU A 352 20.37 -7.67 -7.21
C GLU A 352 20.34 -6.46 -6.26
N ARG A 353 21.34 -5.58 -6.37
CA ARG A 353 21.40 -4.36 -5.55
C ARG A 353 20.56 -3.21 -6.11
N PHE A 354 20.44 -3.07 -7.43
CA PHE A 354 19.89 -1.87 -8.07
C PHE A 354 18.61 -2.07 -8.89
N VAL A 355 18.08 -3.30 -8.98
CA VAL A 355 16.82 -3.61 -9.66
C VAL A 355 15.87 -4.35 -8.70
N ASP A 356 14.60 -3.96 -8.66
CA ASP A 356 13.56 -4.77 -8.03
C ASP A 356 13.07 -5.85 -9.00
N LYS A 357 13.15 -7.11 -8.56
CA LYS A 357 12.70 -8.28 -9.33
C LYS A 357 11.17 -8.28 -9.52
N ARG A 358 10.38 -7.61 -8.67
CA ARG A 358 8.92 -7.39 -8.85
C ARG A 358 8.65 -6.36 -9.96
N SER A 359 9.16 -5.13 -9.80
CA SER A 359 8.91 -4.03 -10.76
C SER A 359 9.43 -4.32 -12.17
N SER A 360 10.61 -4.95 -12.31
CA SER A 360 11.19 -5.27 -13.62
C SER A 360 10.38 -6.30 -14.42
N ILE A 361 9.71 -7.24 -13.75
CA ILE A 361 8.74 -8.16 -14.36
C ILE A 361 7.47 -7.37 -14.76
N LEU A 362 6.89 -6.59 -13.85
CA LEU A 362 5.70 -5.76 -14.13
C LEU A 362 5.89 -4.80 -15.32
N LEU A 363 7.04 -4.12 -15.40
CA LEU A 363 7.42 -3.24 -16.51
C LEU A 363 7.50 -3.97 -17.87
N LYS A 364 8.03 -5.19 -17.86
CA LYS A 364 8.17 -6.06 -19.04
C LYS A 364 6.80 -6.52 -19.57
N HIS A 365 5.86 -6.81 -18.67
CA HIS A 365 4.51 -7.21 -19.05
C HIS A 365 3.64 -6.02 -19.49
N LEU A 366 3.74 -4.86 -18.82
CA LEU A 366 3.07 -3.61 -19.22
C LEU A 366 3.44 -3.12 -20.63
N GLN A 367 4.64 -3.45 -21.13
CA GLN A 367 5.09 -3.11 -22.48
C GLN A 367 4.74 -4.17 -23.54
N SER A 368 4.19 -5.32 -23.14
CA SER A 368 4.06 -6.51 -24.02
C SER A 368 2.73 -6.61 -24.79
N ASP A 369 1.78 -5.71 -24.54
CA ASP A 369 0.40 -5.70 -25.07
C ASP A 369 -0.40 -7.01 -24.82
N ARG A 370 0.11 -7.89 -23.94
CA ARG A 370 -0.61 -9.06 -23.44
C ARG A 370 -1.57 -8.62 -22.34
N ALA A 371 -2.83 -9.00 -22.47
CA ALA A 371 -3.80 -8.85 -21.40
C ALA A 371 -3.39 -9.72 -20.21
N LEU A 372 -3.15 -9.08 -19.06
CA LEU A 372 -2.87 -9.76 -17.79
C LEU A 372 -3.99 -10.74 -17.45
N ILE A 373 -3.63 -12.01 -17.27
CA ILE A 373 -4.56 -13.08 -16.91
C ILE A 373 -4.80 -13.00 -15.40
N ALA A 374 -5.92 -12.39 -15.03
CA ALA A 374 -6.43 -12.39 -13.67
C ALA A 374 -7.44 -13.55 -13.49
N SER A 375 -7.29 -14.28 -12.40
CA SER A 375 -8.08 -15.47 -12.03
C SER A 375 -8.45 -15.41 -10.56
N VAL A 376 -9.74 -15.56 -10.26
CA VAL A 376 -10.21 -15.84 -8.89
C VAL A 376 -10.15 -17.36 -8.69
N ASP A 377 -9.63 -17.80 -7.55
CA ASP A 377 -9.45 -19.21 -7.22
C ASP A 377 -10.68 -19.82 -6.49
N GLY A 378 -10.56 -21.08 -6.05
CA GLY A 378 -11.62 -21.79 -5.31
C GLY A 378 -11.82 -21.34 -3.85
N GLN A 379 -10.97 -20.49 -3.29
CA GLN A 379 -11.08 -19.88 -1.96
C GLN A 379 -11.55 -18.42 -2.00
N SER A 380 -11.82 -17.89 -3.21
CA SER A 380 -12.11 -16.48 -3.50
C SER A 380 -10.89 -15.56 -3.46
N ASP A 381 -9.69 -16.12 -3.52
CA ASP A 381 -8.45 -15.35 -3.57
C ASP A 381 -8.20 -14.89 -5.02
N VAL A 382 -7.80 -13.63 -5.18
CA VAL A 382 -7.74 -12.96 -6.49
C VAL A 382 -6.29 -12.86 -6.92
N LEU A 383 -5.90 -13.70 -7.88
CA LEU A 383 -4.54 -13.75 -8.42
C LEU A 383 -4.46 -13.08 -9.79
N VAL A 384 -3.39 -12.33 -10.04
CA VAL A 384 -3.05 -11.76 -11.35
C VAL A 384 -1.71 -12.36 -11.78
N GLU A 385 -1.71 -13.13 -12.88
CA GLU A 385 -0.54 -13.90 -13.37
C GLU A 385 0.14 -14.75 -12.27
N GLY A 386 -0.65 -15.26 -11.31
CA GLY A 386 -0.17 -16.07 -10.19
C GLY A 386 0.30 -15.29 -8.95
N GLN A 387 0.18 -13.96 -8.92
CA GLN A 387 0.43 -13.14 -7.72
C GLN A 387 -0.89 -12.77 -7.04
N TYR A 388 -0.99 -13.01 -5.73
CA TYR A 388 -2.14 -12.60 -4.91
C TYR A 388 -2.25 -11.07 -4.83
N VAL A 389 -3.47 -10.54 -4.93
CA VAL A 389 -3.77 -9.08 -4.88
C VAL A 389 -4.80 -8.74 -3.81
N GLY A 390 -5.51 -9.74 -3.27
CA GLY A 390 -6.59 -9.57 -2.32
C GLY A 390 -7.64 -10.68 -2.41
N ARG A 391 -8.74 -10.53 -1.69
CA ARG A 391 -9.78 -11.55 -1.49
C ARG A 391 -11.19 -11.03 -1.82
N LEU A 392 -12.04 -11.87 -2.39
CA LEU A 392 -13.41 -11.53 -2.79
C LEU A 392 -14.46 -12.12 -1.85
N GLU A 393 -14.78 -11.39 -0.78
CA GLU A 393 -15.75 -11.81 0.24
C GLU A 393 -17.16 -11.34 -0.16
N GLY A 394 -18.02 -12.29 -0.53
CA GLY A 394 -19.36 -12.00 -1.04
C GLY A 394 -19.29 -11.23 -2.36
N LEU A 395 -19.67 -9.94 -2.32
CA LEU A 395 -19.57 -8.99 -3.42
C LEU A 395 -18.51 -7.88 -3.17
N THR A 396 -17.77 -7.97 -2.06
CA THR A 396 -16.75 -6.99 -1.64
C THR A 396 -15.35 -7.53 -1.91
N PHE A 397 -14.52 -6.77 -2.62
CA PHE A 397 -13.10 -7.06 -2.82
C PHE A 397 -12.27 -6.34 -1.75
N LEU A 398 -11.59 -7.12 -0.92
CA LEU A 398 -10.62 -6.66 0.07
C LEU A 398 -9.23 -6.69 -0.56
N VAL A 399 -8.56 -5.54 -0.62
CA VAL A 399 -7.19 -5.40 -1.17
C VAL A 399 -6.18 -5.76 -0.07
N ASP A 400 -5.14 -6.51 -0.43
CA ASP A 400 -4.05 -6.84 0.49
C ASP A 400 -3.19 -5.61 0.85
N GLU A 401 -2.71 -5.50 2.10
CA GLU A 401 -1.95 -4.34 2.57
C GLU A 401 -0.61 -4.21 1.84
N ASP A 402 0.02 -5.35 1.50
CA ASP A 402 1.25 -5.44 0.72
C ASP A 402 1.08 -4.94 -0.74
N ALA A 403 -0.17 -4.84 -1.23
CA ALA A 403 -0.51 -4.41 -2.59
C ALA A 403 -0.74 -2.89 -2.74
N THR A 404 -0.45 -2.09 -1.70
CA THR A 404 -0.78 -0.64 -1.63
C THR A 404 0.24 0.31 -2.28
N GLY A 405 1.29 -0.21 -2.92
CA GLY A 405 2.35 0.59 -3.55
C GLY A 405 1.94 1.39 -4.81
N ALA A 406 2.88 2.13 -5.41
CA ALA A 406 2.61 2.94 -6.61
C ALA A 406 2.20 2.12 -7.86
N GLU A 407 2.44 0.80 -7.86
CA GLU A 407 2.05 -0.16 -8.90
C GLU A 407 0.63 -0.74 -8.66
N SER A 408 0.02 -0.42 -7.51
CA SER A 408 -1.31 -0.88 -7.08
C SER A 408 -2.39 -0.59 -8.11
N SER A 409 -2.50 0.65 -8.61
CA SER A 409 -3.56 1.02 -9.55
C SER A 409 -3.50 0.24 -10.87
N THR A 410 -2.32 -0.20 -11.31
CA THR A 410 -2.19 -1.07 -12.49
C THR A 410 -2.61 -2.51 -12.22
N LEU A 411 -2.29 -3.06 -11.04
CA LEU A 411 -2.76 -4.39 -10.63
C LEU A 411 -4.27 -4.40 -10.39
N LEU A 412 -4.80 -3.40 -9.68
CA LEU A 412 -6.24 -3.21 -9.44
C LEU A 412 -7.03 -3.08 -10.76
N ASN A 413 -6.54 -2.31 -11.73
CA ASN A 413 -7.20 -2.20 -13.05
C ASN A 413 -7.21 -3.53 -13.82
N ALA A 414 -6.18 -4.38 -13.65
CA ALA A 414 -6.17 -5.73 -14.22
C ALA A 414 -7.16 -6.66 -13.50
N ALA A 415 -7.13 -6.67 -12.16
CA ALA A 415 -8.04 -7.44 -11.31
C ALA A 415 -9.51 -7.08 -11.59
N THR A 416 -9.85 -5.78 -11.68
CA THR A 416 -11.20 -5.26 -11.97
C THR A 416 -11.85 -5.92 -13.18
N LYS A 417 -11.07 -6.26 -14.23
CA LYS A 417 -11.59 -6.87 -15.44
C LYS A 417 -11.98 -8.34 -15.27
N ALA A 418 -11.31 -9.09 -14.39
CA ALA A 418 -11.72 -10.45 -14.02
C ALA A 418 -12.77 -10.45 -12.91
N LEU A 419 -12.60 -9.59 -11.89
CA LEU A 419 -13.53 -9.37 -10.79
C LEU A 419 -14.95 -9.13 -11.29
N ARG A 420 -15.16 -8.24 -12.27
CA ARG A 420 -16.50 -8.01 -12.85
C ARG A 420 -17.17 -9.31 -13.31
N ARG A 421 -16.48 -10.13 -14.10
CA ARG A 421 -17.03 -11.39 -14.62
C ARG A 421 -17.40 -12.39 -13.52
N GLU A 422 -16.64 -12.43 -12.42
CA GLU A 422 -16.94 -13.28 -11.26
C GLU A 422 -18.06 -12.69 -10.39
N LEU A 423 -18.11 -11.37 -10.23
CA LEU A 423 -19.17 -10.65 -9.54
C LEU A 423 -20.51 -10.78 -10.29
N ASP A 424 -20.52 -10.65 -11.61
CA ASP A 424 -21.69 -10.92 -12.47
C ASP A 424 -22.21 -12.35 -12.26
N ARG A 425 -21.29 -13.33 -12.15
CA ARG A 425 -21.63 -14.73 -11.86
C ARG A 425 -22.27 -14.88 -10.48
N ARG A 426 -21.69 -14.24 -9.45
CA ARG A 426 -22.20 -14.26 -8.06
C ARG A 426 -23.56 -13.57 -7.94
N VAL A 427 -23.82 -12.51 -8.71
CA VAL A 427 -25.12 -11.83 -8.77
C VAL A 427 -26.20 -12.75 -9.35
N GLU A 428 -25.92 -13.46 -10.45
CA GLU A 428 -26.86 -14.44 -11.01
C GLU A 428 -27.01 -15.68 -10.09
N GLU A 429 -25.96 -16.11 -9.37
CA GLU A 429 -26.07 -17.14 -8.33
C GLU A 429 -26.98 -16.72 -7.16
N ILE A 430 -26.85 -15.50 -6.66
CA ILE A 430 -27.70 -14.94 -5.59
C ILE A 430 -29.16 -14.88 -6.07
N LYS A 431 -29.39 -14.32 -7.26
CA LYS A 431 -30.70 -14.19 -7.91
C LYS A 431 -31.41 -15.54 -8.11
N ALA A 432 -30.65 -16.60 -8.43
CA ALA A 432 -31.15 -17.95 -8.65
C ALA A 432 -31.17 -18.83 -7.38
N ALA A 433 -30.69 -18.33 -6.24
CA ALA A 433 -30.65 -19.10 -5.01
C ALA A 433 -32.03 -19.24 -4.34
N GLU A 434 -32.24 -20.37 -3.67
CA GLU A 434 -33.38 -20.63 -2.79
C GLU A 434 -33.28 -19.84 -1.47
N ASP A 435 -34.39 -19.74 -0.72
CA ASP A 435 -34.47 -18.93 0.50
C ASP A 435 -33.66 -19.46 1.69
N ASP A 436 -33.20 -20.72 1.65
CA ASP A 436 -32.38 -21.36 2.69
C ASP A 436 -30.88 -21.02 2.58
N ALA A 437 -30.42 -20.55 1.42
CA ALA A 437 -29.04 -20.16 1.17
C ALA A 437 -28.62 -18.82 1.80
N PHE A 438 -29.59 -18.10 2.40
CA PHE A 438 -29.42 -16.80 3.05
C PHE A 438 -29.60 -16.92 4.57
N THR A 439 -28.88 -16.12 5.34
CA THR A 439 -29.01 -16.06 6.80
C THR A 439 -28.78 -14.63 7.29
N LEU A 440 -29.60 -14.17 8.24
CA LEU A 440 -29.39 -12.90 8.92
C LEU A 440 -28.60 -13.16 10.21
N ILE A 441 -27.45 -12.51 10.37
CA ILE A 441 -26.71 -12.41 11.64
C ILE A 441 -27.26 -11.20 12.40
N PRO A 442 -28.11 -11.39 13.43
CA PRO A 442 -28.82 -10.26 14.04
C PRO A 442 -27.91 -9.31 14.81
N GLU A 443 -26.80 -9.82 15.37
CA GLU A 443 -25.88 -9.10 16.26
C GLU A 443 -25.17 -7.93 15.56
N ILE A 444 -24.90 -8.06 14.27
CA ILE A 444 -24.28 -7.02 13.41
C ILE A 444 -25.26 -6.44 12.37
N GLY A 445 -26.46 -7.04 12.25
CA GLY A 445 -27.47 -6.66 11.28
C GLY A 445 -27.09 -6.95 9.83
N GLU A 446 -26.32 -8.02 9.57
CA GLU A 446 -25.84 -8.36 8.23
C GLU A 446 -26.49 -9.64 7.67
N ILE A 447 -26.76 -9.62 6.36
CA ILE A 447 -27.29 -10.74 5.60
C ILE A 447 -26.14 -11.43 4.88
N VAL A 448 -25.96 -12.70 5.20
CA VAL A 448 -24.92 -13.60 4.72
C VAL A 448 -25.50 -14.56 3.67
N PHE A 449 -24.72 -14.81 2.62
CA PHE A 449 -24.99 -15.80 1.58
C PHE A 449 -23.77 -16.70 1.42
N LYS A 450 -23.97 -18.02 1.49
CA LYS A 450 -22.87 -19.04 1.41
C LYS A 450 -21.67 -18.76 2.34
N GLY A 451 -21.88 -18.10 3.48
CA GLY A 451 -20.85 -17.80 4.47
C GLY A 451 -20.12 -16.45 4.32
N ALA A 452 -20.50 -15.59 3.36
CA ALA A 452 -19.99 -14.21 3.27
C ALA A 452 -21.13 -13.17 3.33
N SER A 453 -20.87 -12.03 3.98
CA SER A 453 -21.81 -10.90 4.04
C SER A 453 -22.02 -10.27 2.67
N ILE A 454 -23.29 -10.04 2.31
CA ILE A 454 -23.70 -9.41 1.04
C ILE A 454 -24.58 -8.16 1.23
N ALA A 455 -25.10 -7.91 2.43
CA ALA A 455 -25.86 -6.70 2.73
C ALA A 455 -25.90 -6.39 4.24
N LYS A 456 -26.06 -5.10 4.61
CA LYS A 456 -26.38 -4.65 5.99
C LYS A 456 -27.79 -4.07 6.02
N LEU A 457 -28.52 -4.30 7.12
CA LEU A 457 -29.84 -3.75 7.37
C LEU A 457 -29.78 -2.24 7.62
N THR A 458 -30.81 -1.52 7.17
CA THR A 458 -30.93 -0.06 7.34
C THR A 458 -32.34 0.38 7.77
N ALA A 459 -32.45 1.59 8.33
CA ALA A 459 -33.72 2.16 8.76
C ALA A 459 -34.67 2.35 7.57
N GLY A 460 -35.74 1.55 7.51
CA GLY A 460 -36.83 1.72 6.56
C GLY A 460 -37.98 2.54 7.14
N GLY A 461 -39.09 2.61 6.39
CA GLY A 461 -40.21 3.52 6.66
C GLY A 461 -41.00 3.23 7.95
N ASP A 462 -40.90 2.02 8.50
CA ASP A 462 -41.46 1.64 9.80
C ASP A 462 -40.59 0.56 10.48
N PRO A 463 -40.68 0.36 11.81
CA PRO A 463 -39.87 -0.62 12.55
C PRO A 463 -39.98 -2.08 12.07
N LEU A 464 -41.06 -2.43 11.36
CA LEU A 464 -41.32 -3.77 10.83
C LEU A 464 -41.07 -3.87 9.31
N SER A 465 -40.44 -2.85 8.72
CA SER A 465 -40.06 -2.79 7.30
C SER A 465 -38.64 -2.22 7.14
N PRO A 466 -37.59 -2.88 7.66
CA PRO A 466 -36.20 -2.44 7.47
C PRO A 466 -35.82 -2.44 5.98
N GLY A 467 -34.98 -1.48 5.61
CA GLY A 467 -34.30 -1.46 4.33
C GLY A 467 -33.08 -2.38 4.30
N VAL A 468 -32.55 -2.60 3.11
CA VAL A 468 -31.34 -3.40 2.88
C VAL A 468 -30.36 -2.61 2.00
N THR A 469 -29.13 -2.43 2.47
CA THR A 469 -28.03 -1.84 1.70
C THR A 469 -27.04 -2.94 1.32
N ILE A 470 -26.80 -3.12 0.02
CA ILE A 470 -25.89 -4.16 -0.48
C ILE A 470 -24.44 -3.80 -0.16
N LEU A 471 -23.69 -4.77 0.37
CA LEU A 471 -22.25 -4.67 0.65
C LEU A 471 -21.48 -5.17 -0.58
N ALA A 472 -21.04 -4.23 -1.41
CA ALA A 472 -20.32 -4.51 -2.64
C ALA A 472 -19.30 -3.41 -2.95
N SER A 473 -18.22 -3.75 -3.66
CA SER A 473 -17.24 -2.77 -4.14
C SER A 473 -17.75 -1.95 -5.33
N ASP A 474 -17.16 -0.77 -5.54
CA ASP A 474 -17.40 0.20 -6.64
C ASP A 474 -17.27 -0.35 -8.09
N PHE A 475 -17.00 -1.65 -8.24
CA PHE A 475 -16.86 -2.33 -9.53
C PHE A 475 -18.19 -2.85 -10.11
N LEU A 476 -19.24 -2.98 -9.29
CA LEU A 476 -20.59 -3.36 -9.71
C LEU A 476 -21.32 -2.20 -10.42
N GLU A 477 -22.16 -2.55 -11.40
CA GLU A 477 -23.14 -1.60 -11.97
C GLU A 477 -24.38 -1.50 -11.08
N SER A 478 -25.06 -0.35 -11.09
CA SER A 478 -26.31 -0.12 -10.32
C SER A 478 -27.40 -1.15 -10.63
N SER A 479 -27.46 -1.61 -11.88
CA SER A 479 -28.33 -2.69 -12.35
C SER A 479 -28.14 -4.01 -11.59
N ALA A 480 -26.89 -4.38 -11.29
CA ALA A 480 -26.56 -5.59 -10.53
C ALA A 480 -26.93 -5.43 -9.04
N LEU A 481 -26.71 -4.25 -8.46
CA LEU A 481 -27.12 -3.92 -7.09
C LEU A 481 -28.65 -3.96 -6.93
N GLU A 482 -29.40 -3.46 -7.93
CA GLU A 482 -30.86 -3.56 -7.97
C GLU A 482 -31.33 -5.02 -8.02
N VAL A 483 -30.70 -5.89 -8.82
CA VAL A 483 -31.02 -7.33 -8.88
C VAL A 483 -30.81 -8.03 -7.54
N VAL A 484 -29.69 -7.76 -6.85
CA VAL A 484 -29.43 -8.33 -5.52
C VAL A 484 -30.43 -7.81 -4.49
N SER A 485 -30.73 -6.51 -4.49
CA SER A 485 -31.73 -5.90 -3.61
C SER A 485 -33.13 -6.49 -3.82
N GLN A 486 -33.54 -6.69 -5.09
CA GLN A 486 -34.81 -7.33 -5.45
C GLN A 486 -34.90 -8.81 -5.03
N ARG A 487 -33.79 -9.51 -4.83
CA ARG A 487 -33.78 -10.89 -4.28
C ARG A 487 -33.80 -10.91 -2.75
N VAL A 488 -33.03 -10.04 -2.11
CA VAL A 488 -32.78 -10.05 -0.65
C VAL A 488 -33.89 -9.34 0.14
N GLN A 489 -34.44 -8.23 -0.36
CA GLN A 489 -35.49 -7.48 0.36
C GLN A 489 -36.80 -8.30 0.54
N PRO A 490 -37.28 -9.08 -0.45
CA PRO A 490 -38.45 -9.96 -0.23
C PRO A 490 -38.14 -11.15 0.67
N TRP A 491 -36.93 -11.73 0.59
CA TRP A 491 -36.48 -12.79 1.50
C TRP A 491 -36.51 -12.31 2.95
N LEU A 492 -35.94 -11.14 3.22
CA LEU A 492 -35.94 -10.53 4.56
C LEU A 492 -37.37 -10.31 5.07
N ALA A 493 -38.26 -9.79 4.22
CA ALA A 493 -39.66 -9.57 4.58
C ALA A 493 -40.44 -10.87 4.87
N LYS A 494 -40.05 -11.99 4.25
CA LYS A 494 -40.56 -13.34 4.56
C LYS A 494 -39.98 -13.85 5.87
N HIS A 495 -38.66 -13.86 6.02
CA HIS A 495 -37.94 -14.31 7.23
C HIS A 495 -38.39 -13.57 8.49
N LEU A 496 -38.53 -12.24 8.43
CA LEU A 496 -39.07 -11.44 9.54
C LEU A 496 -40.54 -11.76 9.84
N ARG A 497 -41.37 -12.00 8.81
CA ARG A 497 -42.76 -12.45 9.00
C ARG A 497 -42.84 -13.83 9.64
N GLU A 498 -41.91 -14.73 9.38
CA GLU A 498 -41.85 -16.06 10.00
C GLU A 498 -41.37 -15.98 11.47
N VAL A 499 -40.26 -15.27 11.75
CA VAL A 499 -39.72 -15.13 13.11
C VAL A 499 -40.64 -14.30 14.02
N LEU A 500 -41.20 -13.19 13.52
CA LEU A 500 -42.07 -12.26 14.27
C LEU A 500 -43.56 -12.40 13.90
N ALA A 501 -43.98 -13.60 13.48
CA ALA A 501 -45.35 -13.91 13.04
C ALA A 501 -46.49 -13.33 13.91
N PRO A 502 -46.41 -13.24 15.25
CA PRO A 502 -47.46 -12.59 16.05
C PRO A 502 -47.66 -11.10 15.70
N VAL A 503 -46.57 -10.35 15.49
CA VAL A 503 -46.63 -8.91 15.20
C VAL A 503 -47.04 -8.67 13.74
N TYR A 504 -46.52 -9.46 12.80
CA TYR A 504 -46.96 -9.37 11.41
C TYR A 504 -48.42 -9.79 11.24
N GLY A 505 -48.91 -10.81 11.94
CA GLY A 505 -50.33 -11.16 11.96
C GLY A 505 -51.20 -10.02 12.52
N LEU A 506 -50.73 -9.31 13.54
CA LEU A 506 -51.40 -8.14 14.10
C LEU A 506 -51.40 -6.94 13.12
N ARG A 507 -50.31 -6.75 12.37
CA ARG A 507 -50.18 -5.75 11.28
C ARG A 507 -51.12 -6.08 10.11
N ASP A 508 -51.15 -7.34 9.69
CA ASP A 508 -51.98 -7.83 8.58
C ASP A 508 -53.49 -7.75 8.96
N GLU A 509 -53.86 -7.93 10.23
CA GLU A 509 -55.21 -7.68 10.74
C GLU A 509 -55.58 -6.19 10.77
N LEU A 510 -54.66 -5.30 11.21
CA LEU A 510 -54.88 -3.86 11.15
C LEU A 510 -55.05 -3.36 9.70
N ALA A 511 -54.35 -3.97 8.75
CA ALA A 511 -54.43 -3.62 7.33
C ALA A 511 -55.77 -3.99 6.65
N ARG A 512 -56.63 -4.81 7.28
CA ARG A 512 -57.92 -5.18 6.69
C ARG A 512 -58.90 -4.01 6.68
N THR A 513 -59.53 -3.80 5.52
CA THR A 513 -60.55 -2.77 5.29
C THR A 513 -61.94 -3.17 5.79
N ASP A 514 -62.21 -4.47 5.94
CA ASP A 514 -63.49 -4.97 6.45
C ASP A 514 -63.54 -4.89 7.98
N THR A 515 -64.25 -3.88 8.48
CA THR A 515 -64.48 -3.62 9.90
C THR A 515 -65.72 -4.32 10.47
N SER A 516 -66.40 -5.18 9.72
CA SER A 516 -67.59 -5.90 10.20
C SER A 516 -67.27 -6.99 11.25
N ASN A 517 -66.11 -7.63 11.11
CA ASN A 517 -65.57 -8.63 12.05
C ASN A 517 -64.13 -8.32 12.49
N GLY A 518 -63.52 -7.25 11.97
CA GLY A 518 -62.16 -6.83 12.26
C GLY A 518 -62.03 -5.89 13.47
N ILE A 519 -60.79 -5.49 13.77
CA ILE A 519 -60.49 -4.52 14.84
C ILE A 519 -61.07 -3.14 14.47
N SER A 520 -61.91 -2.58 15.35
CA SER A 520 -62.61 -1.32 15.13
C SER A 520 -62.18 -0.19 16.10
N GLY A 521 -62.58 1.05 15.79
CA GLY A 521 -62.50 2.20 16.71
C GLY A 521 -61.18 2.36 17.48
N LEU A 522 -61.28 2.51 18.82
CA LEU A 522 -60.14 2.71 19.72
C LEU A 522 -59.17 1.53 19.74
N SER A 523 -59.64 0.31 19.46
CA SER A 523 -58.80 -0.88 19.44
C SER A 523 -57.81 -0.86 18.28
N ARG A 524 -58.13 -0.20 17.15
CA ARG A 524 -57.16 0.07 16.07
C ARG A 524 -56.04 1.01 16.53
N GLY A 525 -56.36 2.01 17.35
CA GLY A 525 -55.39 2.96 17.91
C GLY A 525 -54.43 2.30 18.91
N LEU A 526 -54.95 1.42 19.78
CA LEU A 526 -54.11 0.59 20.66
C LEU A 526 -53.19 -0.33 19.86
N VAL A 527 -53.69 -0.95 18.79
CA VAL A 527 -52.89 -1.84 17.94
C VAL A 527 -51.84 -1.07 17.15
N PHE A 528 -52.13 0.13 16.65
CA PHE A 528 -51.14 1.00 16.02
C PHE A 528 -49.96 1.30 16.96
N GLN A 529 -50.25 1.76 18.19
CA GLN A 529 -49.22 1.97 19.22
C GLN A 529 -48.44 0.68 19.55
N MET A 530 -49.11 -0.48 19.57
CA MET A 530 -48.42 -1.77 19.77
C MET A 530 -47.51 -2.15 18.59
N LEU A 531 -47.77 -1.70 17.35
CA LEU A 531 -46.88 -1.95 16.23
C LEU A 531 -45.67 -1.00 16.24
N GLU A 532 -45.85 0.25 16.71
CA GLU A 532 -44.75 1.20 16.93
C GLU A 532 -43.76 0.70 18.00
N ASP A 533 -44.24 0.27 19.18
CA ASP A 533 -43.41 -0.31 20.25
C ASP A 533 -43.20 -1.85 20.09
N LEU A 534 -43.15 -2.35 18.84
CA LEU A 534 -42.83 -3.74 18.45
C LEU A 534 -43.48 -4.85 19.29
N GLY A 535 -44.74 -4.69 19.68
CA GLY A 535 -45.57 -5.69 20.37
C GLY A 535 -45.57 -5.62 21.90
N SER A 536 -45.03 -4.57 22.54
CA SER A 536 -45.14 -4.34 23.98
C SER A 536 -45.38 -2.87 24.36
N LEU A 537 -46.33 -2.60 25.26
CA LEU A 537 -46.65 -1.28 25.78
C LEU A 537 -46.69 -1.26 27.32
N PRO A 538 -46.31 -0.14 27.97
CA PRO A 538 -46.73 0.14 29.34
C PRO A 538 -48.23 0.40 29.42
N ARG A 539 -48.94 -0.32 30.30
CA ARG A 539 -50.38 -0.11 30.56
C ARG A 539 -50.67 1.31 31.06
N SER A 540 -49.66 1.98 31.62
CA SER A 540 -49.69 3.39 32.03
C SER A 540 -49.90 4.35 30.85
N LYS A 541 -49.24 4.14 29.69
CA LYS A 541 -49.41 4.96 28.47
C LYS A 541 -50.89 4.98 28.03
N VAL A 542 -51.46 3.78 27.86
CA VAL A 542 -52.81 3.56 27.26
C VAL A 542 -53.97 3.47 28.27
N ARG A 543 -53.73 3.72 29.57
CA ARG A 543 -54.72 3.49 30.66
C ARG A 543 -56.11 4.09 30.42
N ASN A 544 -56.17 5.26 29.80
CA ASN A 544 -57.42 5.99 29.56
C ASN A 544 -58.20 5.47 28.33
N GLU A 545 -57.51 4.83 27.39
CA GLU A 545 -58.08 4.22 26.19
C GLU A 545 -58.61 2.81 26.52
N LEU A 546 -57.83 2.02 27.25
CA LEU A 546 -58.22 0.69 27.73
C LEU A 546 -59.55 0.69 28.48
N ARG A 547 -59.83 1.72 29.29
CA ARG A 547 -61.09 1.88 30.03
C ARG A 547 -62.32 2.03 29.12
N LYS A 548 -62.13 2.43 27.86
CA LYS A 548 -63.19 2.64 26.86
C LYS A 548 -63.30 1.50 25.84
N ILE A 549 -62.31 0.60 25.76
CA ILE A 549 -62.37 -0.58 24.89
C ILE A 549 -63.30 -1.63 25.50
N GLU A 550 -64.27 -2.08 24.71
CA GLU A 550 -65.28 -3.05 25.11
C GLU A 550 -64.73 -4.46 25.35
N GLN A 551 -65.48 -5.30 26.07
CA GLN A 551 -65.03 -6.64 26.42
C GLN A 551 -64.97 -7.60 25.21
N ALA A 552 -65.77 -7.34 24.16
CA ALA A 552 -65.71 -8.07 22.89
C ALA A 552 -64.39 -7.81 22.14
N ASP A 553 -64.03 -6.54 21.94
CA ASP A 553 -62.74 -6.13 21.37
C ASP A 553 -61.56 -6.71 22.16
N ARG A 554 -61.60 -6.66 23.49
CA ARG A 554 -60.56 -7.31 24.33
C ARG A 554 -60.49 -8.81 24.12
N ALA A 555 -61.60 -9.49 23.81
CA ALA A 555 -61.60 -10.92 23.51
C ALA A 555 -60.99 -11.20 22.13
N LEU A 556 -61.24 -10.34 21.13
CA LEU A 556 -60.60 -10.40 19.82
C LEU A 556 -59.09 -10.17 19.95
N LEU A 557 -58.64 -9.11 20.63
CA LEU A 557 -57.22 -8.82 20.84
C LEU A 557 -56.49 -9.94 21.60
N ARG A 558 -57.15 -10.62 22.55
CA ARG A 558 -56.59 -11.82 23.19
C ARG A 558 -56.43 -13.01 22.23
N LYS A 559 -57.35 -13.21 21.27
CA LYS A 559 -57.21 -14.24 20.22
C LYS A 559 -56.03 -13.95 19.29
N LEU A 560 -55.71 -12.68 19.07
CA LEU A 560 -54.50 -12.23 18.35
C LEU A 560 -53.21 -12.32 19.20
N GLY A 561 -53.25 -12.92 20.39
CA GLY A 561 -52.07 -13.15 21.23
C GLY A 561 -51.68 -12.01 22.17
N ILE A 562 -52.47 -10.93 22.26
CA ILE A 562 -52.20 -9.80 23.17
C ILE A 562 -52.64 -10.15 24.60
N ARG A 563 -51.69 -10.14 25.54
CA ARG A 563 -51.94 -10.29 26.98
C ARG A 563 -52.12 -8.93 27.64
N PHE A 564 -53.27 -8.72 28.28
CA PHE A 564 -53.54 -7.55 29.11
C PHE A 564 -53.11 -7.82 30.56
N GLY A 565 -51.86 -7.50 30.91
CA GLY A 565 -51.35 -7.53 32.28
C GLY A 565 -51.79 -6.32 33.11
N GLU A 566 -51.43 -6.32 34.39
CA GLU A 566 -51.62 -5.21 35.33
C GLU A 566 -50.58 -4.10 35.12
N VAL A 567 -49.37 -4.43 34.67
CA VAL A 567 -48.30 -3.45 34.39
C VAL A 567 -48.16 -3.21 32.89
N SER A 568 -48.31 -4.26 32.08
CA SER A 568 -47.87 -4.34 30.69
C SER A 568 -48.97 -4.86 29.77
N ILE A 569 -48.95 -4.43 28.52
CA ILE A 569 -49.70 -5.06 27.43
C ILE A 569 -48.69 -5.54 26.41
N PHE A 570 -48.60 -6.84 26.21
CA PHE A 570 -47.54 -7.45 25.38
C PHE A 570 -48.02 -8.76 24.77
N MET A 571 -47.32 -9.24 23.76
CA MET A 571 -47.55 -10.55 23.16
C MET A 571 -46.58 -11.56 23.77
N PRO A 572 -47.00 -12.54 24.59
CA PRO A 572 -46.07 -13.43 25.30
C PRO A 572 -45.14 -14.25 24.40
N ALA A 573 -45.56 -14.52 23.16
CA ALA A 573 -44.74 -15.19 22.15
C ALA A 573 -43.47 -14.41 21.77
N LEU A 574 -43.42 -13.10 22.06
CA LEU A 574 -42.28 -12.22 21.78
C LEU A 574 -41.21 -12.20 22.86
N LEU A 575 -41.46 -12.81 24.03
CA LEU A 575 -40.47 -12.92 25.11
C LEU A 575 -39.56 -14.17 24.96
N LYS A 576 -39.72 -14.90 23.85
CA LYS A 576 -38.79 -15.97 23.45
C LYS A 576 -37.47 -15.35 22.98
N PRO A 577 -36.30 -15.97 23.22
CA PRO A 577 -35.00 -15.35 22.94
C PRO A 577 -34.83 -14.82 21.52
N GLN A 578 -35.16 -15.62 20.50
CA GLN A 578 -35.06 -15.23 19.09
C GLN A 578 -35.98 -14.03 18.76
N GLN A 579 -37.19 -14.00 19.29
CA GLN A 579 -38.14 -12.91 19.08
C GLN A 579 -37.69 -11.63 19.82
N SER A 580 -37.19 -11.72 21.06
CA SER A 580 -36.60 -10.56 21.76
C SER A 580 -35.40 -9.98 21.00
N LEU A 581 -34.50 -10.85 20.51
CA LEU A 581 -33.34 -10.44 19.70
C LEU A 581 -33.78 -9.68 18.44
N TYR A 582 -34.70 -10.25 17.66
CA TYR A 582 -35.15 -9.61 16.42
C TYR A 582 -35.90 -8.29 16.68
N ARG A 583 -36.61 -8.14 17.82
CA ARG A 583 -37.20 -6.86 18.24
C ARG A 583 -36.15 -5.82 18.58
N LEU A 584 -35.13 -6.20 19.37
CA LEU A 584 -34.05 -5.31 19.77
C LEU A 584 -33.25 -4.81 18.54
N VAL A 585 -32.93 -5.72 17.62
CA VAL A 585 -32.24 -5.45 16.36
C VAL A 585 -33.03 -4.49 15.47
N LEU A 586 -34.30 -4.77 15.21
CA LEU A 586 -35.16 -3.88 14.40
C LEU A 586 -35.34 -2.49 15.03
N TRP A 587 -35.48 -2.42 16.36
CA TRP A 587 -35.51 -1.14 17.08
C TRP A 587 -34.20 -0.37 16.95
N ALA A 588 -33.05 -1.02 17.18
CA ALA A 588 -31.74 -0.39 17.10
C ALA A 588 -31.49 0.18 15.69
N ILE A 589 -31.76 -0.61 14.65
CA ILE A 589 -31.63 -0.20 13.25
C ILE A 589 -32.57 0.98 12.93
N HIS A 590 -33.84 0.92 13.34
CA HIS A 590 -34.79 2.01 13.09
C HIS A 590 -34.48 3.30 13.89
N LYS A 591 -33.81 3.19 15.04
CA LYS A 591 -33.31 4.32 15.84
C LYS A 591 -31.94 4.84 15.39
N GLY A 592 -31.21 4.12 14.53
CA GLY A 592 -29.86 4.47 14.10
C GLY A 592 -28.79 4.23 15.17
N ILE A 593 -28.95 3.19 15.99
CA ILE A 593 -28.01 2.80 17.04
C ILE A 593 -27.02 1.76 16.48
N ASP A 594 -25.74 2.12 16.43
CA ASP A 594 -24.62 1.27 15.98
C ASP A 594 -23.45 1.49 16.98
N PRO A 595 -22.86 0.45 17.60
CA PRO A 595 -23.20 -0.97 17.46
C PRO A 595 -24.59 -1.31 18.02
N ILE A 596 -25.18 -2.38 17.50
CA ILE A 596 -26.44 -2.93 18.01
C ILE A 596 -26.22 -3.43 19.44
N PRO A 597 -27.06 -3.05 20.43
CA PRO A 597 -26.92 -3.52 21.80
C PRO A 597 -27.11 -5.04 21.95
N GLU A 598 -26.27 -5.68 22.77
CA GLU A 598 -26.39 -7.11 23.08
C GLU A 598 -27.69 -7.45 23.82
N THR A 599 -28.28 -8.60 23.50
CA THR A 599 -29.44 -9.13 24.23
C THR A 599 -29.06 -9.73 25.59
N PRO A 600 -29.88 -9.54 26.64
CA PRO A 600 -29.72 -10.26 27.90
C PRO A 600 -29.72 -11.79 27.73
N ILE A 601 -28.91 -12.48 28.53
CA ILE A 601 -28.76 -13.95 28.49
C ILE A 601 -30.12 -14.65 28.65
N ALA A 602 -30.40 -15.60 27.75
CA ALA A 602 -31.64 -16.36 27.73
C ALA A 602 -31.88 -17.09 29.07
N GLY A 603 -33.09 -16.95 29.61
CA GLY A 603 -33.51 -17.57 30.87
C GLY A 603 -33.53 -16.62 32.07
N LEU A 604 -32.78 -15.52 32.05
CA LEU A 604 -32.77 -14.53 33.14
C LEU A 604 -34.18 -13.97 33.42
N THR A 605 -34.50 -13.86 34.71
CA THR A 605 -35.76 -13.30 35.24
C THR A 605 -35.67 -11.80 35.53
N SER A 606 -34.49 -11.32 35.92
CA SER A 606 -34.18 -9.90 36.02
C SER A 606 -32.70 -9.60 35.79
N ILE A 607 -32.40 -8.37 35.37
CA ILE A 607 -31.06 -7.83 35.14
C ILE A 607 -30.91 -6.50 35.90
N PRO A 608 -29.69 -6.12 36.34
CA PRO A 608 -29.46 -4.78 36.90
C PRO A 608 -29.68 -3.70 35.82
N LEU A 609 -29.98 -2.47 36.24
CA LEU A 609 -30.02 -1.34 35.33
C LEU A 609 -28.60 -0.81 35.04
N GLY A 610 -28.17 -0.91 33.79
CA GLY A 610 -27.05 -0.15 33.23
C GLY A 610 -27.54 1.07 32.43
N ASP A 611 -26.61 1.77 31.79
CA ASP A 611 -26.77 3.05 31.05
C ASP A 611 -27.58 2.96 29.74
N GLN A 612 -28.39 1.91 29.59
CA GLN A 612 -29.25 1.69 28.43
C GLN A 612 -30.59 2.47 28.56
N PRO A 613 -31.16 2.95 27.43
CA PRO A 613 -32.44 3.65 27.42
C PRO A 613 -33.59 2.74 27.87
N ASP A 614 -34.73 3.31 28.26
CA ASP A 614 -35.89 2.54 28.73
C ASP A 614 -36.36 1.52 27.69
N GLU A 615 -36.36 1.89 26.42
CA GLU A 615 -36.79 1.08 25.30
C GLU A 615 -35.92 -0.16 25.06
N TYR A 616 -34.61 -0.13 25.36
CA TYR A 616 -33.72 -1.31 25.25
C TYR A 616 -34.27 -2.49 26.06
N TYR A 617 -34.73 -2.20 27.28
CA TYR A 617 -35.31 -3.20 28.18
C TYR A 617 -36.66 -3.69 27.64
N GLU A 618 -37.52 -2.79 27.16
CA GLU A 618 -38.85 -3.16 26.62
C GLU A 618 -38.74 -4.05 25.36
N MET A 619 -37.79 -3.76 24.48
CA MET A 619 -37.52 -4.58 23.27
C MET A 619 -36.86 -5.92 23.62
N SER A 620 -36.00 -5.96 24.64
CA SER A 620 -35.44 -7.20 25.20
C SER A 620 -36.50 -8.07 25.90
N GLY A 621 -37.69 -7.54 26.23
CA GLY A 621 -38.75 -8.25 26.94
C GLY A 621 -38.74 -8.09 28.46
N PHE A 622 -38.01 -7.10 28.96
CA PHE A 622 -37.90 -6.70 30.37
C PHE A 622 -38.60 -5.35 30.60
N ARG A 623 -38.76 -4.97 31.87
CA ARG A 623 -39.25 -3.64 32.26
C ARG A 623 -38.52 -3.15 33.51
N LYS A 624 -38.05 -1.90 33.49
CA LYS A 624 -37.46 -1.21 34.65
C LYS A 624 -38.46 -1.21 35.82
N ALA A 625 -38.03 -1.74 36.96
CA ALA A 625 -38.80 -1.84 38.19
C ALA A 625 -37.83 -1.68 39.38
N GLY A 626 -37.72 -0.43 39.87
CA GLY A 626 -36.69 -0.07 40.84
C GLY A 626 -35.29 0.00 40.22
N THR A 627 -34.33 -0.60 40.91
CA THR A 627 -32.89 -0.76 40.56
C THR A 627 -32.62 -1.83 39.49
N ARG A 628 -33.63 -2.63 39.10
CA ARG A 628 -33.52 -3.72 38.14
C ARG A 628 -34.47 -3.54 36.96
N ALA A 629 -34.28 -4.31 35.90
CA ALA A 629 -35.32 -4.61 34.93
C ALA A 629 -35.76 -6.07 35.05
N VAL A 630 -37.06 -6.32 35.08
CA VAL A 630 -37.68 -7.64 35.31
C VAL A 630 -38.38 -8.12 34.04
N ARG A 631 -38.27 -9.41 33.70
CA ARG A 631 -38.91 -9.98 32.51
C ARG A 631 -40.43 -9.86 32.61
N MET A 632 -41.07 -9.36 31.55
CA MET A 632 -42.47 -8.89 31.63
C MET A 632 -43.45 -9.96 32.12
N ASP A 633 -43.29 -11.22 31.71
CA ASP A 633 -44.17 -12.32 32.14
C ASP A 633 -44.04 -12.66 33.64
N MET A 634 -42.85 -12.55 34.22
CA MET A 634 -42.64 -12.73 35.66
C MET A 634 -43.14 -11.52 36.45
N LEU A 635 -42.91 -10.31 35.95
CA LEU A 635 -43.43 -9.08 36.57
C LEU A 635 -44.97 -9.11 36.65
N GLU A 636 -45.66 -9.60 35.61
CA GLU A 636 -47.12 -9.78 35.68
C GLU A 636 -47.56 -10.87 36.67
N LYS A 637 -46.82 -11.97 36.84
CA LYS A 637 -47.14 -12.97 37.88
C LYS A 637 -47.09 -12.33 39.27
N VAL A 638 -46.01 -11.59 39.56
CA VAL A 638 -45.81 -10.91 40.84
C VAL A 638 -46.87 -9.83 41.05
N ALA A 639 -47.22 -9.05 40.01
CA ALA A 639 -48.28 -8.04 40.09
C ALA A 639 -49.67 -8.64 40.38
N VAL A 640 -50.00 -9.78 39.79
CA VAL A 640 -51.26 -10.51 40.04
C VAL A 640 -51.31 -11.06 41.46
N MET A 641 -50.26 -11.76 41.91
CA MET A 641 -50.19 -12.28 43.29
C MET A 641 -50.21 -11.15 44.33
N ALA A 642 -49.50 -10.04 44.08
CA ALA A 642 -49.52 -8.87 44.94
C ALA A 642 -50.94 -8.27 45.05
N ARG A 643 -51.67 -8.20 43.93
CA ARG A 643 -53.06 -7.74 43.92
C ARG A 643 -53.98 -8.67 44.70
N GLU A 644 -53.92 -9.98 44.47
CA GLU A 644 -54.79 -10.98 45.10
C GLU A 644 -54.55 -11.14 46.60
N LYS A 645 -53.34 -10.84 47.09
CA LYS A 645 -53.02 -10.80 48.52
C LYS A 645 -53.36 -9.44 49.16
N ALA A 646 -53.15 -8.33 48.46
CA ALA A 646 -53.60 -7.02 48.93
C ALA A 646 -55.14 -6.89 48.98
N GLU A 647 -55.87 -7.59 48.11
CA GLU A 647 -57.33 -7.73 48.18
C GLU A 647 -57.80 -8.56 49.40
N LYS A 648 -56.90 -9.35 50.01
CA LYS A 648 -57.12 -10.10 51.27
C LYS A 648 -56.57 -9.37 52.51
N GLY A 649 -55.93 -8.21 52.35
CA GLY A 649 -55.37 -7.39 53.43
C GLY A 649 -53.93 -7.70 53.85
N GLU A 650 -53.40 -8.89 53.52
CA GLU A 650 -52.06 -9.32 53.94
C GLU A 650 -51.10 -9.57 52.76
N LEU A 651 -50.58 -8.49 52.16
CA LEU A 651 -49.46 -8.59 51.24
C LEU A 651 -48.13 -8.59 52.02
N ARG A 652 -47.57 -9.78 52.25
CA ARG A 652 -46.19 -9.97 52.73
C ARG A 652 -45.26 -10.38 51.59
N ALA A 653 -43.97 -10.12 51.75
CA ALA A 653 -42.93 -10.51 50.80
C ALA A 653 -42.54 -12.00 50.98
N GLU A 654 -43.09 -12.87 50.14
CA GLU A 654 -42.84 -14.33 50.19
C GLU A 654 -41.74 -14.81 49.23
N SER A 655 -41.10 -15.93 49.57
CA SER A 655 -40.01 -16.55 48.81
C SER A 655 -40.36 -16.79 47.33
N ASP A 656 -41.55 -17.33 47.04
CA ASP A 656 -42.04 -17.55 45.67
C ASP A 656 -42.03 -16.27 44.83
N MET A 657 -42.41 -15.13 45.41
CA MET A 657 -42.47 -13.85 44.71
C MET A 657 -41.06 -13.31 44.41
N MET A 658 -40.10 -13.52 45.32
CA MET A 658 -38.68 -13.21 45.09
C MET A 658 -38.08 -14.14 44.03
N SER A 659 -38.39 -15.44 44.07
CA SER A 659 -37.92 -16.47 43.13
C SER A 659 -38.33 -16.17 41.69
N PHE A 660 -39.57 -15.74 41.43
CA PHE A 660 -40.00 -15.36 40.07
C PHE A 660 -39.21 -14.18 39.48
N VAL A 661 -38.63 -13.30 40.30
CA VAL A 661 -37.81 -12.17 39.83
C VAL A 661 -36.31 -12.48 39.85
N GLY A 662 -35.86 -13.35 40.76
CA GLY A 662 -34.43 -13.59 41.01
C GLY A 662 -33.76 -12.45 41.79
N CYS A 663 -34.50 -11.79 42.69
CA CYS A 663 -33.95 -10.82 43.64
C CYS A 663 -34.75 -10.78 44.95
N SER A 664 -34.09 -10.35 46.02
CA SER A 664 -34.62 -10.19 47.38
C SER A 664 -34.30 -8.80 47.93
N GLY A 665 -34.62 -8.54 49.21
CA GLY A 665 -34.24 -7.30 49.90
C GLY A 665 -34.76 -6.02 49.23
N ASP A 666 -33.93 -4.97 49.21
CA ASP A 666 -34.31 -3.65 48.70
C ASP A 666 -34.65 -3.64 47.19
N ASP A 667 -34.01 -4.48 46.38
CA ASP A 667 -34.38 -4.65 44.96
C ASP A 667 -35.84 -5.12 44.83
N PHE A 668 -36.25 -6.10 45.65
CA PHE A 668 -37.63 -6.61 45.67
C PHE A 668 -38.63 -5.58 46.23
N LYS A 669 -38.24 -4.84 47.28
CA LYS A 669 -39.00 -3.71 47.83
C LYS A 669 -39.21 -2.61 46.80
N ALA A 670 -38.21 -2.30 45.99
CA ALA A 670 -38.31 -1.31 44.91
C ALA A 670 -39.27 -1.75 43.79
N ILE A 671 -39.35 -3.06 43.50
CA ILE A 671 -40.35 -3.63 42.57
C ILE A 671 -41.77 -3.51 43.14
N LEU A 672 -41.99 -3.83 44.43
CA LEU A 672 -43.29 -3.65 45.07
C LEU A 672 -43.74 -2.17 45.10
N ASN A 673 -42.82 -1.26 45.39
CA ASN A 673 -43.06 0.19 45.32
C ASN A 673 -43.50 0.63 43.90
N MET A 674 -42.85 0.10 42.85
CA MET A 674 -43.21 0.35 41.44
C MET A 674 -44.62 -0.17 41.10
N LEU A 675 -45.02 -1.32 41.67
CA LEU A 675 -46.37 -1.88 41.56
C LEU A 675 -47.42 -1.11 42.39
N GLY A 676 -47.02 -0.12 43.19
CA GLY A 676 -47.91 0.72 44.01
C GLY A 676 -48.18 0.17 45.42
N TYR A 677 -47.37 -0.78 45.89
CA TYR A 677 -47.44 -1.35 47.23
C TYR A 677 -46.24 -0.87 48.04
N PHE A 678 -46.50 -0.14 49.12
CA PHE A 678 -45.48 0.47 49.97
C PHE A 678 -45.50 -0.20 51.34
N GLU A 679 -44.33 -0.34 51.96
CA GLU A 679 -44.21 -0.87 53.32
C GLU A 679 -45.06 -0.06 54.30
N ALA A 680 -45.80 -0.75 55.17
CA ALA A 680 -46.63 -0.11 56.18
C ALA A 680 -45.76 0.65 57.20
N PRO A 681 -46.14 1.88 57.61
CA PRO A 681 -45.48 2.54 58.73
C PRO A 681 -45.66 1.70 60.01
N ALA A 682 -44.64 1.70 60.87
CA ALA A 682 -44.59 0.84 62.06
C ALA A 682 -45.83 0.99 62.97
N ASP A 683 -46.40 2.20 63.03
CA ASP A 683 -47.60 2.56 63.80
C ASP A 683 -48.90 1.85 63.36
N ALA A 684 -48.86 1.03 62.29
CA ALA A 684 -49.95 0.15 61.90
C ALA A 684 -50.06 -1.11 62.79
N LYS A 685 -49.04 -1.41 63.61
CA LYS A 685 -49.07 -2.46 64.64
C LYS A 685 -49.62 -1.91 65.96
N ASP A 686 -50.94 -1.74 66.06
CA ASP A 686 -51.71 -2.12 67.27
C ASP A 686 -53.19 -1.70 67.21
N LYS A 687 -54.07 -2.67 67.46
CA LYS A 687 -55.24 -2.57 68.35
C LYS A 687 -55.76 -4.01 68.65
N PRO A 688 -56.24 -4.27 69.88
CA PRO A 688 -55.44 -5.17 70.73
C PRO A 688 -56.27 -6.20 71.50
N GLU A 689 -55.58 -7.16 72.13
CA GLU A 689 -56.07 -7.80 73.36
C GLU A 689 -54.90 -8.23 74.27
N GLU A 690 -55.10 -7.95 75.56
CA GLU A 690 -54.46 -8.35 76.84
C GLU A 690 -53.24 -9.31 76.91
N ALA A 691 -52.38 -9.31 77.94
CA ALA A 691 -52.03 -8.35 79.02
C ALA A 691 -50.83 -8.91 79.87
N ALA A 692 -50.26 -8.08 80.76
CA ALA A 692 -49.29 -8.40 81.84
C ALA A 692 -47.82 -8.75 81.42
N SER A 693 -46.77 -8.54 82.24
CA SER A 693 -46.37 -7.41 83.12
C SER A 693 -44.98 -7.69 83.74
N GLU A 694 -43.99 -6.85 83.43
CA GLU A 694 -42.92 -6.21 84.28
C GLU A 694 -42.64 -6.65 85.76
N PRO A 695 -41.48 -6.28 86.40
CA PRO A 695 -40.21 -5.69 85.90
C PRO A 695 -38.90 -6.36 86.51
N PRO A 696 -37.87 -5.69 87.11
CA PRO A 696 -36.55 -5.49 86.47
C PRO A 696 -35.27 -5.71 87.34
N GLU A 697 -34.06 -5.59 86.74
CA GLU A 697 -32.78 -5.06 87.30
C GLU A 697 -31.71 -5.05 86.17
N ALA A 698 -30.67 -4.19 86.09
CA ALA A 698 -30.30 -2.96 86.80
C ALA A 698 -29.41 -2.04 85.87
N ALA A 699 -29.15 -0.79 86.28
CA ALA A 699 -28.28 0.21 85.61
C ALA A 699 -26.98 0.43 86.44
N PRO A 700 -26.04 1.38 86.17
CA PRO A 700 -25.96 2.46 85.17
C PRO A 700 -24.69 2.31 84.26
N GLU A 701 -23.98 3.27 83.64
CA GLU A 701 -23.94 4.75 83.67
C GLU A 701 -23.43 5.34 82.31
N SER A 702 -22.65 6.44 82.31
CA SER A 702 -22.24 7.29 81.17
C SER A 702 -21.03 8.19 81.55
N PRO A 703 -20.45 9.10 80.71
CA PRO A 703 -20.23 9.16 79.25
C PRO A 703 -18.80 9.63 78.82
N GLU A 704 -18.60 9.91 77.50
CA GLU A 704 -17.67 10.93 76.91
C GLU A 704 -16.12 10.73 76.98
N THR A 705 -15.24 11.43 76.22
CA THR A 705 -15.37 12.59 75.28
C THR A 705 -14.31 12.59 74.13
N ALA A 706 -14.53 13.41 73.08
CA ALA A 706 -13.53 14.15 72.24
C ALA A 706 -12.60 13.38 71.25
N SER A 707 -12.14 13.94 70.11
CA SER A 707 -12.53 15.16 69.34
C SER A 707 -11.99 15.19 67.88
N GLU A 708 -12.69 15.92 67.00
CA GLU A 708 -12.36 16.35 65.61
C GLU A 708 -11.33 17.55 65.60
N PRO A 709 -10.96 18.28 64.49
CA PRO A 709 -11.17 18.11 63.02
C PRO A 709 -10.01 18.52 62.04
N LYS A 710 -10.20 18.29 60.71
CA LYS A 710 -9.84 19.16 59.52
C LYS A 710 -8.36 19.57 59.21
N ALA A 711 -7.92 19.96 58.00
CA ALA A 711 -8.50 20.09 56.62
C ALA A 711 -7.38 20.08 55.51
N THR A 712 -7.76 20.41 54.26
CA THR A 712 -6.99 20.66 53.00
C THR A 712 -5.82 21.68 53.12
N GLU A 713 -4.89 21.90 52.15
CA GLU A 713 -4.99 21.91 50.66
C GLU A 713 -3.62 21.73 49.90
N GLU A 714 -3.62 21.93 48.58
CA GLU A 714 -2.51 21.83 47.55
C GLU A 714 -1.39 22.92 47.67
N PRO A 715 -0.29 23.01 46.84
CA PRO A 715 -0.06 22.48 45.47
C PRO A 715 1.38 21.96 45.08
N GLU A 716 1.61 21.72 43.78
CA GLU A 716 2.86 21.21 43.15
C GLU A 716 4.00 22.24 42.91
N ALA A 717 5.24 21.74 42.80
CA ALA A 717 6.28 22.24 41.87
C ALA A 717 7.46 21.24 41.70
N SER A 718 8.13 21.21 40.53
CA SER A 718 9.25 20.29 40.21
C SER A 718 10.56 21.03 39.89
N ALA A 719 11.73 20.40 40.12
CA ALA A 719 13.04 21.01 39.90
C ALA A 719 14.17 20.03 39.47
N LYS A 720 14.68 20.25 38.25
CA LYS A 720 16.08 20.19 37.74
C LYS A 720 17.05 19.05 38.13
N THR A 721 17.87 18.67 37.14
CA THR A 721 19.11 17.86 37.28
C THR A 721 20.23 18.49 36.43
N ALA A 722 21.51 18.29 36.80
CA ALA A 722 22.66 18.76 36.01
C ALA A 722 23.99 18.02 36.35
N GLU A 723 24.95 18.13 35.42
CA GLU A 723 26.43 17.95 35.51
C GLU A 723 27.12 16.55 35.57
N THR A 724 27.60 16.13 34.39
CA THR A 724 29.02 15.82 33.98
C THR A 724 30.02 15.01 34.87
N ALA A 725 30.60 13.91 34.32
CA ALA A 725 31.97 13.82 33.71
C ALA A 725 32.81 12.52 33.93
N VAL A 726 33.81 12.31 33.04
CA VAL A 726 35.08 11.50 33.13
C VAL A 726 35.10 9.95 32.94
N GLU A 727 35.38 9.53 31.68
CA GLU A 727 36.53 8.69 31.18
C GLU A 727 36.97 7.28 31.71
N THR A 728 37.16 6.34 30.74
CA THR A 728 38.12 5.17 30.65
C THR A 728 38.12 4.04 31.73
N THR A 729 38.54 2.77 31.49
CA THR A 729 39.34 2.09 30.42
C THR A 729 39.02 0.56 30.33
N VAL A 730 39.33 -0.10 29.19
CA VAL A 730 39.89 -1.49 28.93
C VAL A 730 39.69 -2.59 30.02
N GLU A 731 39.24 -3.85 29.78
CA GLU A 731 39.84 -4.86 28.87
C GLU A 731 38.93 -6.06 28.42
N THR A 732 39.43 -6.73 27.37
CA THR A 732 38.99 -7.91 26.58
C THR A 732 38.93 -9.27 27.30
N THR A 733 38.03 -10.21 26.90
CA THR A 733 38.35 -11.63 26.50
C THR A 733 37.15 -12.53 26.11
N ALA A 734 37.35 -13.28 25.00
CA ALA A 734 37.06 -14.69 24.67
C ALA A 734 35.72 -15.37 25.09
N GLU A 735 34.89 -15.93 24.21
CA GLU A 735 35.10 -17.00 23.19
C GLU A 735 35.07 -18.45 23.76
N THR A 736 33.96 -19.19 23.53
CA THR A 736 33.98 -20.40 22.69
C THR A 736 32.58 -20.98 22.38
N ALA A 737 32.55 -21.63 21.20
CA ALA A 737 31.80 -22.81 20.72
C ALA A 737 31.21 -23.80 21.78
N ALA A 738 30.28 -24.72 21.47
CA ALA A 738 29.95 -25.33 20.16
C ALA A 738 28.53 -26.01 20.10
N LYS A 739 27.97 -26.16 18.88
CA LYS A 739 27.61 -27.43 18.17
C LYS A 739 26.97 -28.62 18.96
N THR A 740 26.06 -29.48 18.46
CA THR A 740 25.60 -29.83 17.08
C THR A 740 24.28 -30.66 17.11
N THR A 741 23.48 -30.65 16.01
CA THR A 741 22.52 -31.71 15.52
C THR A 741 21.36 -32.22 16.40
N GLU A 742 20.30 -32.91 15.95
CA GLU A 742 19.50 -33.05 14.68
C GLU A 742 18.70 -34.40 14.77
N LYS A 743 17.58 -34.51 14.05
CA LYS A 743 16.72 -35.71 13.76
C LYS A 743 15.58 -35.98 14.75
N THR A 744 14.31 -36.30 14.40
CA THR A 744 13.54 -36.62 13.15
C THR A 744 13.00 -38.06 13.09
N THR A 745 11.72 -38.23 13.41
CA THR A 745 10.74 -39.32 13.06
C THR A 745 9.39 -38.94 13.73
N VAL A 746 8.15 -38.98 13.18
CA VAL A 746 7.52 -39.68 12.02
C VAL A 746 7.41 -41.19 12.28
N GLU A 747 6.24 -41.88 12.32
CA GLU A 747 4.97 -41.77 11.55
C GLU A 747 3.77 -42.45 12.30
N LYS A 748 2.53 -42.35 11.77
CA LYS A 748 1.37 -43.30 11.90
C LYS A 748 0.59 -43.48 13.23
N ASP A 749 -0.67 -44.00 13.22
CA ASP A 749 -1.84 -43.85 12.31
C ASP A 749 -3.13 -44.45 12.94
N GLU A 750 -4.27 -44.24 12.27
CA GLU A 750 -5.54 -45.01 12.29
C GLU A 750 -6.47 -45.08 13.54
N THR A 751 -7.75 -45.29 13.19
CA THR A 751 -9.02 -45.39 13.94
C THR A 751 -9.15 -46.67 14.81
N GLU A 752 -10.18 -46.93 15.64
CA GLU A 752 -11.62 -46.56 15.60
C GLU A 752 -12.36 -46.70 16.97
N ARG A 753 -13.52 -46.04 17.12
CA ARG A 753 -14.77 -46.52 17.80
C ARG A 753 -14.97 -46.53 19.34
N ALA A 754 -15.46 -45.38 19.84
CA ALA A 754 -16.72 -45.17 20.61
C ALA A 754 -16.97 -45.68 22.07
N GLU A 755 -17.71 -44.82 22.81
CA GLU A 755 -18.45 -44.98 24.10
C GLU A 755 -17.71 -45.30 25.42
N VAL A 756 -17.76 -44.35 26.39
CA VAL A 756 -18.49 -44.45 27.68
C VAL A 756 -18.40 -43.11 28.47
N LYS A 757 -19.23 -42.96 29.51
CA LYS A 757 -19.51 -41.77 30.35
C LYS A 757 -18.34 -41.27 31.23
N SER A 758 -18.51 -40.04 31.75
CA SER A 758 -18.19 -39.51 33.11
C SER A 758 -16.95 -40.03 33.85
N GLU A 759 -16.11 -39.19 34.47
CA GLU A 759 -16.45 -38.37 35.64
C GLU A 759 -15.22 -37.50 36.03
N ALA A 760 -15.42 -36.40 36.77
CA ALA A 760 -14.32 -35.54 37.27
C ALA A 760 -14.44 -35.35 38.80
N PRO A 761 -13.35 -35.55 39.58
CA PRO A 761 -13.41 -35.61 41.04
C PRO A 761 -13.40 -34.25 41.75
N GLU A 762 -13.71 -34.31 43.05
CA GLU A 762 -13.92 -33.19 43.99
C GLU A 762 -12.62 -32.46 44.41
N PRO A 763 -12.73 -31.43 45.27
CA PRO A 763 -12.32 -31.70 46.65
C PRO A 763 -13.24 -31.14 47.77
N THR A 764 -13.29 -31.90 48.87
CA THR A 764 -13.67 -31.56 50.27
C THR A 764 -12.57 -32.16 51.19
N PRO A 765 -12.51 -31.98 52.55
CA PRO A 765 -13.49 -31.46 53.53
C PRO A 765 -12.90 -30.27 54.37
N ASP A 766 -13.35 -29.84 55.56
CA ASP A 766 -14.23 -30.43 56.60
C ASP A 766 -14.84 -29.38 57.57
N ALA A 767 -15.87 -29.79 58.33
CA ALA A 767 -16.39 -29.23 59.60
C ALA A 767 -16.94 -27.77 59.62
N SER A 768 -18.01 -27.42 60.37
CA SER A 768 -18.97 -28.17 61.21
C SER A 768 -20.31 -27.41 61.33
N GLU A 769 -21.36 -28.07 61.85
CA GLU A 769 -22.75 -27.56 61.97
C GLU A 769 -22.92 -26.32 62.89
N PRO A 770 -24.10 -25.64 62.83
CA PRO A 770 -25.16 -26.02 63.78
C PRO A 770 -26.61 -26.09 63.23
N VAL A 771 -27.36 -27.01 63.85
CA VAL A 771 -28.81 -27.10 64.15
C VAL A 771 -29.77 -26.04 63.56
N PRO A 772 -30.92 -26.46 62.96
CA PRO A 772 -32.00 -25.55 62.53
C PRO A 772 -33.09 -25.36 63.60
N GLU A 773 -33.32 -24.12 64.10
CA GLU A 773 -34.53 -23.80 64.86
C GLU A 773 -34.90 -22.30 64.83
N ALA A 774 -35.93 -21.92 64.05
CA ALA A 774 -36.76 -20.72 64.21
C ALA A 774 -37.95 -20.76 63.22
N PRO A 775 -39.16 -20.25 63.58
CA PRO A 775 -40.23 -20.04 62.61
C PRO A 775 -39.90 -18.87 61.67
N ALA A 776 -40.47 -18.89 60.46
CA ALA A 776 -40.23 -17.84 59.47
C ALA A 776 -40.68 -16.45 59.97
N GLU A 777 -39.77 -15.48 60.03
CA GLU A 777 -40.13 -14.09 60.26
C GLU A 777 -41.09 -13.61 59.18
N LEU A 778 -42.23 -13.10 59.60
CA LEU A 778 -43.26 -12.56 58.72
C LEU A 778 -42.77 -11.26 58.10
N GLY A 779 -42.19 -11.37 56.90
CA GLY A 779 -41.66 -10.24 56.13
C GLY A 779 -42.65 -9.07 56.00
N PRO A 780 -42.15 -7.84 55.82
CA PRO A 780 -42.91 -6.61 56.06
C PRO A 780 -44.24 -6.57 55.31
N LEU A 781 -45.25 -5.99 55.97
CA LEU A 781 -46.58 -5.82 55.42
C LEU A 781 -46.58 -4.65 54.43
N TYR A 782 -47.01 -4.88 53.20
CA TYR A 782 -47.14 -3.84 52.18
C TYR A 782 -48.61 -3.44 51.98
N VAL A 783 -48.87 -2.15 51.95
CA VAL A 783 -50.20 -1.56 51.75
C VAL A 783 -50.25 -0.85 50.40
N ARG A 784 -51.34 -1.06 49.67
CA ARG A 784 -51.57 -0.40 48.37
C ARG A 784 -51.88 1.08 48.59
N SER A 785 -51.12 1.97 47.98
CA SER A 785 -51.40 3.41 48.10
C SER A 785 -52.71 3.78 47.41
N ARG A 786 -53.62 4.45 48.14
CA ARG A 786 -54.77 5.13 47.54
C ARG A 786 -54.31 6.47 46.96
N PRO A 787 -54.76 6.86 45.75
CA PRO A 787 -54.35 8.14 45.16
C PRO A 787 -54.91 9.30 45.98
N VAL A 788 -54.02 10.06 46.63
CA VAL A 788 -54.41 11.23 47.45
C VAL A 788 -54.77 12.40 46.54
N GLU A 789 -56.06 12.73 46.49
CA GLU A 789 -56.56 13.76 45.57
C GLU A 789 -56.53 15.18 46.18
N ARG A 790 -55.64 16.02 45.64
CA ARG A 790 -55.66 17.50 45.67
C ARG A 790 -55.88 18.24 47.01
N ARG A 791 -54.82 18.94 47.47
CA ARG A 791 -54.87 20.36 47.92
C ARG A 791 -53.49 20.99 47.69
N ARG A 792 -53.36 21.96 46.77
CA ARG A 792 -53.55 23.41 46.90
C ARG A 792 -52.36 24.17 47.53
N SER A 793 -51.54 24.73 46.62
CA SER A 793 -51.01 26.10 46.63
C SER A 793 -50.24 26.64 47.85
N SER A 794 -48.93 26.81 47.68
CA SER A 794 -48.13 27.80 48.42
C SER A 794 -46.95 28.34 47.58
N ARG A 795 -47.10 29.58 47.07
CA ARG A 795 -45.98 30.54 46.90
C ARG A 795 -45.65 31.10 48.31
N PRO A 796 -44.46 31.64 48.62
CA PRO A 796 -43.85 32.73 47.82
C PRO A 796 -42.30 32.92 47.89
N LYS A 797 -41.82 33.98 47.19
CA LYS A 797 -40.63 34.86 47.47
C LYS A 797 -39.22 34.22 47.50
N THR A 798 -38.26 34.49 46.59
CA THR A 798 -37.64 35.73 46.01
C THR A 798 -36.43 36.28 46.78
N ARG A 799 -35.26 36.34 46.11
CA ARG A 799 -34.33 37.49 45.94
C ARG A 799 -33.36 37.14 44.78
N THR A 800 -33.25 37.95 43.72
CA THR A 800 -32.23 39.02 43.49
C THR A 800 -30.78 38.49 43.55
N ASP A 801 -29.89 38.77 42.59
CA ASP A 801 -29.76 39.99 41.78
C ASP A 801 -29.47 39.78 40.26
N GLY A 802 -29.40 40.90 39.52
CA GLY A 802 -28.88 41.03 38.14
C GLY A 802 -27.92 42.23 38.05
N PRO A 803 -27.72 42.94 36.90
CA PRO A 803 -28.55 42.92 35.67
C PRO A 803 -27.80 43.09 34.31
N ARG A 804 -28.57 43.07 33.19
CA ARG A 804 -28.28 43.64 31.84
C ARG A 804 -27.07 43.07 31.04
N GLY A 805 -27.18 42.60 29.79
CA GLY A 805 -28.34 42.29 28.93
C GLY A 805 -28.40 43.06 27.59
N LYS A 806 -28.96 42.44 26.55
CA LYS A 806 -29.48 43.05 25.29
C LYS A 806 -30.54 42.14 24.64
N SER A 807 -31.39 42.71 23.78
CA SER A 807 -32.63 42.13 23.20
C SER A 807 -32.34 41.13 22.03
N ARG A 808 -33.20 40.17 21.63
CA ARG A 808 -34.61 40.26 21.13
C ARG A 808 -34.73 41.25 19.94
N GLN A 809 -35.50 41.04 18.84
CA GLN A 809 -36.40 39.97 18.33
C GLN A 809 -36.69 40.26 16.81
N GLU A 810 -37.32 39.47 15.92
CA GLU A 810 -38.01 38.15 15.87
C GLU A 810 -37.94 37.61 14.39
N ARG A 811 -38.71 36.56 14.02
CA ARG A 811 -39.07 36.13 12.63
C ARG A 811 -40.50 36.66 12.29
N PRO A 812 -40.94 36.87 11.02
CA PRO A 812 -41.41 35.73 10.19
C PRO A 812 -41.46 35.91 8.62
N GLN A 813 -41.83 34.80 7.94
CA GLN A 813 -42.62 34.66 6.67
C GLN A 813 -42.30 35.43 5.36
N ALA A 814 -41.80 34.68 4.37
CA ALA A 814 -42.40 34.32 3.06
C ALA A 814 -43.26 35.28 2.17
N ARG A 815 -43.10 35.07 0.84
CA ARG A 815 -44.00 35.34 -0.32
C ARG A 815 -44.01 36.71 -1.05
N SER A 816 -43.42 36.67 -2.26
CA SER A 816 -43.95 37.09 -3.58
C SER A 816 -44.22 38.56 -3.98
N ASN A 817 -43.81 38.84 -5.23
CA ASN A 817 -44.35 39.76 -6.25
C ASN A 817 -44.11 41.29 -6.20
N GLU A 818 -43.51 41.76 -7.31
CA GLU A 818 -43.90 42.96 -8.11
C GLU A 818 -43.69 44.36 -7.49
N ARG A 819 -43.42 45.46 -8.24
CA ARG A 819 -43.31 45.80 -9.68
C ARG A 819 -42.17 46.88 -9.81
N GLN A 820 -41.80 47.56 -10.91
CA GLN A 820 -42.54 48.07 -12.08
C GLN A 820 -41.58 48.61 -13.18
N GLY A 821 -41.96 48.53 -14.47
CA GLY A 821 -41.40 49.32 -15.61
C GLY A 821 -40.03 48.88 -16.18
N GLY A 822 -39.75 48.85 -17.50
CA GLY A 822 -40.49 49.27 -18.71
C GLY A 822 -39.84 50.48 -19.39
N ALA A 823 -39.61 50.56 -20.71
CA ALA A 823 -39.81 49.66 -21.88
C ALA A 823 -38.76 50.01 -22.98
N ASN A 824 -38.63 49.48 -24.21
CA ASN A 824 -39.41 48.61 -25.13
C ASN A 824 -38.39 47.66 -25.87
N GLU A 825 -38.71 46.58 -26.61
CA GLU A 825 -39.48 46.37 -27.87
C GLU A 825 -38.80 46.99 -29.12
N ARG A 826 -38.55 46.29 -30.26
CA ARG A 826 -39.37 45.29 -30.99
C ARG A 826 -38.61 44.23 -31.86
N GLN A 827 -39.20 43.03 -31.90
CA GLN A 827 -39.53 42.15 -33.06
C GLN A 827 -38.49 41.73 -34.14
N GLY A 828 -38.60 40.47 -34.62
CA GLY A 828 -38.09 40.05 -35.93
C GLY A 828 -37.81 38.54 -36.08
N ARG A 829 -38.54 37.83 -36.97
CA ARG A 829 -38.26 36.43 -37.40
C ARG A 829 -38.12 36.38 -38.97
N PRO A 830 -37.87 35.25 -39.65
CA PRO A 830 -36.72 35.19 -40.56
C PRO A 830 -37.04 34.92 -42.06
N LYS A 831 -35.96 34.75 -42.85
CA LYS A 831 -35.83 34.34 -44.28
C LYS A 831 -36.08 35.41 -45.34
N ASN A 832 -35.06 35.65 -46.18
CA ASN A 832 -35.06 35.23 -47.60
C ASN A 832 -33.69 35.44 -48.28
N GLY A 833 -33.42 34.66 -49.34
CA GLY A 833 -32.45 35.01 -50.40
C GLY A 833 -33.17 35.72 -51.57
N PRO A 834 -32.66 35.77 -52.83
CA PRO A 834 -31.72 34.79 -53.44
C PRO A 834 -30.72 35.33 -54.52
N LYS A 835 -30.00 34.41 -55.20
CA LYS A 835 -29.45 34.51 -56.60
C LYS A 835 -28.32 35.55 -56.85
N ASN A 836 -27.42 35.43 -57.85
CA ASN A 836 -27.13 34.46 -58.95
C ASN A 836 -25.61 34.13 -58.93
N GLY A 837 -25.01 33.21 -59.71
CA GLY A 837 -25.50 32.22 -60.69
C GLY A 837 -24.39 31.76 -61.67
N ASN A 838 -24.59 30.59 -62.30
CA ASN A 838 -23.72 29.90 -63.29
C ASN A 838 -22.35 29.36 -62.78
N GLY A 839 -21.83 28.23 -63.29
CA GLY A 839 -22.34 27.34 -64.35
C GLY A 839 -21.81 25.89 -64.27
N GLN A 840 -22.36 25.00 -65.10
CA GLN A 840 -22.07 23.56 -65.13
C GLN A 840 -21.09 23.20 -66.26
N GLN A 841 -20.26 22.16 -66.09
CA GLN A 841 -20.15 21.05 -67.07
C GLN A 841 -19.29 19.85 -66.59
N ARG A 842 -19.22 18.80 -67.41
CA ARG A 842 -18.65 17.46 -67.15
C ARG A 842 -17.16 17.38 -67.57
N GLY A 843 -16.38 16.45 -66.99
CA GLY A 843 -15.07 16.08 -67.55
C GLY A 843 -14.30 14.97 -66.81
N ASN A 844 -13.76 14.00 -67.56
CA ASN A 844 -12.68 13.11 -67.12
C ASN A 844 -11.39 13.96 -66.95
N ASN A 845 -10.46 13.67 -66.03
CA ASN A 845 -9.43 12.65 -66.26
C ASN A 845 -8.49 12.33 -65.08
N ARG A 846 -7.74 11.24 -65.32
CA ARG A 846 -6.51 10.72 -64.67
C ARG A 846 -5.64 11.70 -63.86
N ARG A 847 -5.16 11.23 -62.70
CA ARG A 847 -4.01 11.81 -61.95
C ARG A 847 -2.74 11.83 -62.82
N PRO A 848 -1.89 12.87 -62.75
CA PRO A 848 -0.59 12.89 -63.42
C PRO A 848 0.46 12.05 -62.68
N GLN A 849 1.33 11.37 -63.44
CA GLN A 849 2.55 10.75 -62.91
C GLN A 849 3.63 11.81 -62.70
N LYS A 850 4.29 11.83 -61.53
CA LYS A 850 5.58 12.54 -61.37
C LYS A 850 6.72 11.66 -61.90
N ARG A 851 7.60 12.25 -62.72
CA ARG A 851 8.83 11.62 -63.20
C ARG A 851 9.80 11.38 -62.04
N GLN A 852 10.60 10.32 -62.13
CA GLN A 852 11.82 10.16 -61.33
C GLN A 852 12.99 10.87 -62.04
N PRO A 853 13.97 11.44 -61.32
CA PRO A 853 15.21 11.93 -61.91
C PRO A 853 16.19 10.77 -62.16
N GLU A 854 16.92 10.85 -63.27
CA GLU A 854 18.06 9.96 -63.55
C GLU A 854 19.29 10.39 -62.75
N TYR A 855 20.20 9.45 -62.50
CA TYR A 855 21.47 9.67 -61.78
C TYR A 855 22.65 9.17 -62.63
N SER A 856 23.79 9.85 -62.51
CA SER A 856 25.00 9.56 -63.30
C SER A 856 25.62 8.18 -62.97
N PRO A 857 26.22 7.46 -63.94
CA PRO A 857 26.75 6.10 -63.70
C PRO A 857 27.90 6.03 -62.70
N ASP A 858 28.81 7.01 -62.69
CA ASP A 858 30.11 6.93 -62.00
C ASP A 858 30.06 7.23 -60.49
N SER A 859 28.99 6.81 -59.82
CA SER A 859 28.85 6.93 -58.36
C SER A 859 29.29 5.65 -57.65
N PRO A 860 30.14 5.72 -56.60
CA PRO A 860 30.58 4.54 -55.85
C PRO A 860 29.44 3.82 -55.11
N PHE A 861 28.22 4.39 -55.09
CA PHE A 861 27.02 3.75 -54.52
C PHE A 861 26.30 2.78 -55.48
N ALA A 862 26.74 2.64 -56.74
CA ALA A 862 26.12 1.73 -57.70
C ALA A 862 26.05 0.27 -57.19
N GLY A 863 27.15 -0.26 -56.67
CA GLY A 863 27.22 -1.64 -56.15
C GLY A 863 26.27 -1.91 -54.96
N LEU A 864 25.99 -0.90 -54.13
CA LEU A 864 25.03 -1.02 -53.03
C LEU A 864 23.58 -1.14 -53.52
N MET A 865 23.25 -0.54 -54.67
CA MET A 865 21.92 -0.64 -55.26
C MET A 865 21.69 -2.02 -55.91
N ASP A 866 22.72 -2.64 -56.49
CA ASP A 866 22.60 -4.00 -57.03
C ASP A 866 22.61 -5.07 -55.93
N LEU A 867 23.37 -4.88 -54.85
CA LEU A 867 23.26 -5.70 -53.64
C LEU A 867 21.86 -5.59 -52.99
N LYS A 868 21.23 -4.41 -53.06
CA LYS A 868 19.84 -4.22 -52.62
C LYS A 868 18.84 -4.93 -53.54
N LYS A 869 19.02 -4.86 -54.87
CA LYS A 869 18.16 -5.56 -55.85
C LYS A 869 18.24 -7.09 -55.68
N SER A 870 19.42 -7.66 -55.43
CA SER A 870 19.56 -9.11 -55.19
C SER A 870 18.88 -9.52 -53.89
N MET A 871 19.09 -8.80 -52.78
CA MET A 871 18.38 -9.07 -51.52
C MET A 871 16.85 -8.91 -51.63
N GLU A 872 16.35 -7.99 -52.44
CA GLU A 872 14.91 -7.88 -52.73
C GLU A 872 14.39 -9.01 -53.65
N ALA A 873 15.23 -9.54 -54.54
CA ALA A 873 14.91 -10.73 -55.35
C ALA A 873 14.83 -11.99 -54.47
N ASP A 874 15.83 -12.23 -53.62
CA ASP A 874 15.86 -13.36 -52.68
C ASP A 874 14.66 -13.35 -51.72
N ARG A 875 14.29 -12.18 -51.19
CA ARG A 875 13.08 -12.03 -50.37
C ARG A 875 11.80 -12.38 -51.13
N ARG A 876 11.71 -12.06 -52.43
CA ARG A 876 10.57 -12.42 -53.30
C ARG A 876 10.56 -13.90 -53.69
N GLN A 877 11.72 -14.53 -53.84
CA GLN A 877 11.84 -15.98 -54.08
C GLN A 877 11.49 -16.78 -52.82
N SER A 878 11.96 -16.34 -51.65
CA SER A 878 11.65 -16.93 -50.34
C SER A 878 10.15 -16.87 -50.01
N SER A 879 9.48 -15.73 -50.26
CA SER A 879 8.03 -15.64 -50.05
C SER A 879 7.22 -16.51 -51.02
N ARG A 880 7.63 -16.62 -52.30
CA ARG A 880 7.05 -17.58 -53.26
C ARG A 880 7.21 -19.04 -52.81
N ASN A 881 8.36 -19.42 -52.26
CA ASN A 881 8.58 -20.78 -51.76
C ASN A 881 7.77 -21.09 -50.48
N LYS A 882 7.61 -20.12 -49.55
CA LYS A 882 6.68 -20.25 -48.43
C LYS A 882 5.23 -20.41 -48.90
N SER A 883 4.81 -19.63 -49.90
CA SER A 883 3.47 -19.74 -50.49
C SER A 883 3.22 -21.11 -51.17
N LYS A 884 4.22 -21.69 -51.83
CA LYS A 884 4.11 -23.04 -52.40
C LYS A 884 4.00 -24.14 -51.34
N ARG A 885 4.80 -24.10 -50.26
CA ARG A 885 4.70 -25.13 -49.19
C ARG A 885 3.32 -25.14 -48.53
N GLY A 886 2.80 -23.97 -48.14
CA GLY A 886 1.48 -23.85 -47.51
C GLY A 886 0.30 -24.34 -48.37
N LYS A 887 0.46 -24.49 -49.70
CA LYS A 887 -0.57 -25.10 -50.56
C LYS A 887 -0.50 -26.62 -50.64
N ASN A 888 0.66 -27.25 -50.39
CA ASN A 888 0.76 -28.72 -50.39
C ASN A 888 0.23 -29.31 -49.07
N ASP A 889 0.49 -28.67 -47.94
CA ASP A 889 0.06 -29.18 -46.63
C ASP A 889 -1.48 -29.13 -46.46
N GLY A 890 -2.16 -28.20 -47.14
CA GLY A 890 -3.62 -28.15 -47.21
C GLY A 890 -4.25 -29.30 -48.02
N ALA A 891 -3.54 -29.82 -49.03
CA ALA A 891 -4.04 -30.89 -49.91
C ALA A 891 -3.94 -32.30 -49.29
N LYS A 892 -3.18 -32.47 -48.19
CA LYS A 892 -3.04 -33.74 -47.45
C LYS A 892 -4.01 -33.90 -46.25
N LYS A 893 -5.01 -33.02 -46.11
CA LYS A 893 -6.07 -33.13 -45.10
C LYS A 893 -7.49 -33.31 -45.68
N GLN A 894 -7.59 -33.58 -46.98
CA GLN A 894 -8.82 -33.98 -47.67
C GLN A 894 -8.52 -35.08 -48.70
N ALA A 895 -8.01 -36.21 -48.19
CA ALA A 895 -7.83 -37.49 -48.88
C ALA A 895 -7.85 -38.60 -47.81
#